data_AF-A0A552JBM0-F1
#
_entry.id   AF-A0A552JBM0-F1
#
_cell.length_a   1.000
_cell.length_b   1.000
_cell.length_c   1.000
_cell.angle_alpha   90.00
_cell.angle_beta   90.00
_cell.angle_gamma   90.00
#
_symmetry.space_group_name_H-M   'P 1'
#
loop_
_entity.id
_entity.type
_entity.pdbx_description
1 polymer ?
#
loop_
_entity_poly.entity_id
_entity_poly.type
_entity_poly.pdbx_seq_one_letter_code
_entity_poly.pdbx_strand_id
1 'polypeptide(L)'
;MQENATAENVYKFSSTLSPSDPSYVDRRADLELYQALMNSQYCYIFNSRKMGKSSLTVRIQTQIEAQGVACSRIDLNELGTSVDQSSWYHSLILEIAEQLKLNMTDLESWIASQSVSNVGLLRQFIKEILLRKISTIIVIFIDEIDVVRKLPFATDDFFAYIRSCHEKRVINSDFNRISFVLIGTATPNQLIQDSQRTPFNIGKAIELNGLSLEDNCQPLMQGLEGLGVFPQEILQEIFSWTNGQPFLTQKLCYLMAKFKVTIPQSLLSAWMRDFVYKHIIDNWEKKDEPAFLSSIRERLIYHPDQGYLLRVYANLLKGKLVKASNTPEHDELLLSGLVIVDNQGYLRVANAIYQAIFNQKWLYNVLAASRPYQSEIAKWEDSNFTDTNCLLTGKKLEESKKWQEDKELDSIDYRFLAASESITRQKQSRLFMVAAGIFTTIVTGLLGLGFYQSWLLPYFYKIPYTKEPQLFSQGEKKLLIKQENFYKDRGILAFQDANYLEAKQLFKKAYLAHPEDAEILIYYNNAIAYLSNNYVTLAVVIPSGKKNEISQEILKGIAQAQYLFNSQLPTNANNLFLNIVIANDNNDEKVAKIVAKEIVKDPKVIGVIGHYSSEATLAALPIYERAKITLISSTSSSNVIESEYFFRTVINNEKIGETLANYASQHDLDKVIILNNSNQIDSQELTQEFHQAFQKKGGKITKVIDLSSSLDIDAEVLKAFSQDQVRGIVLFPSLESASVLVELSHTLEQLNTSTTPELKNKLVLLGSHSMYEHEMLVDSGKFINNLVLAVPWFSHLIKSQNFVRDAQALWKEDISWRTATSYDAAQSFIAAIRALQSQNKISSELIQEHLENLNLSASFTSGNSLRFVDNESESNREPITVRVKSKLEAKLENSIQFHLESQRD
;
A
#
# COMPACT_ATOMS: atom_id res chain seq x y z
N MET A 1 -7.64 -30.57 -52.49
CA MET A 1 -6.37 -29.98 -52.04
C MET A 1 -6.72 -28.88 -51.05
N GLN A 2 -6.80 -29.21 -49.77
CA GLN A 2 -6.91 -28.22 -48.70
C GLN A 2 -5.47 -27.79 -48.39
N GLU A 3 -5.13 -26.55 -48.73
CA GLU A 3 -3.93 -25.91 -48.19
C GLU A 3 -4.05 -25.92 -46.66
N ASN A 4 -3.04 -26.48 -45.99
CA ASN A 4 -2.88 -26.39 -44.55
C ASN A 4 -2.80 -24.91 -44.18
N ALA A 5 -3.91 -24.33 -43.72
CA ALA A 5 -3.90 -23.03 -43.08
C ALA A 5 -2.92 -23.12 -41.91
N THR A 6 -1.85 -22.33 -41.95
CA THR A 6 -0.95 -22.18 -40.81
C THR A 6 -1.77 -21.72 -39.60
N ALA A 7 -1.42 -22.17 -38.39
CA ALA A 7 -2.16 -21.84 -37.16
C ALA A 7 -2.35 -20.31 -36.93
N GLU A 8 -1.54 -19.47 -37.60
CA GLU A 8 -1.69 -18.01 -37.66
C GLU A 8 -2.98 -17.53 -38.38
N ASN A 9 -3.54 -18.31 -39.30
CA ASN A 9 -4.75 -17.96 -40.06
C ASN A 9 -6.06 -18.33 -39.36
N VAL A 10 -6.01 -19.06 -38.24
CA VAL A 10 -7.20 -19.53 -37.53
C VAL A 10 -7.83 -18.39 -36.75
N TYR A 11 -7.05 -17.60 -36.00
CA TYR A 11 -7.57 -16.60 -35.08
C TYR A 11 -7.65 -15.20 -35.68
N LYS A 12 -8.78 -14.51 -35.49
CA LYS A 12 -8.97 -13.12 -35.91
C LYS A 12 -9.57 -12.31 -34.77
N PHE A 13 -8.90 -11.21 -34.41
CA PHE A 13 -9.31 -10.33 -33.31
C PHE A 13 -9.44 -8.86 -33.71
N SER A 14 -8.92 -8.43 -34.86
CA SER A 14 -8.90 -7.02 -35.25
C SER A 14 -10.19 -6.51 -35.90
N SER A 15 -10.93 -7.36 -36.61
CA SER A 15 -12.12 -7.01 -37.40
C SER A 15 -13.37 -7.79 -36.99
N THR A 16 -14.53 -7.36 -37.48
CA THR A 16 -15.75 -8.17 -37.49
C THR A 16 -15.48 -9.50 -38.18
N LEU A 17 -15.91 -10.60 -37.55
CA LEU A 17 -15.76 -11.94 -38.11
C LEU A 17 -16.82 -12.15 -39.20
N SER A 18 -16.42 -12.79 -40.31
CA SER A 18 -17.38 -13.17 -41.35
C SER A 18 -18.39 -14.19 -40.81
N PRO A 19 -19.60 -14.29 -41.39
CA PRO A 19 -20.62 -15.25 -40.96
C PRO A 19 -20.14 -16.69 -40.84
N SER A 20 -19.19 -17.11 -41.68
CA SER A 20 -18.59 -18.45 -41.72
C SER A 20 -17.16 -18.51 -41.19
N ASP A 21 -16.72 -17.52 -40.40
CA ASP A 21 -15.36 -17.51 -39.87
C ASP A 21 -15.11 -18.72 -38.95
N PRO A 22 -14.02 -19.49 -39.16
CA PRO A 22 -13.76 -20.72 -38.43
C PRO A 22 -13.38 -20.50 -36.96
N SER A 23 -13.15 -19.26 -36.53
CA SER A 23 -12.85 -18.91 -35.13
C SER A 23 -14.05 -18.39 -34.34
N TYR A 24 -15.22 -18.26 -34.97
CA TYR A 24 -16.41 -17.76 -34.29
C TYR A 24 -16.91 -18.77 -33.27
N VAL A 25 -17.09 -18.34 -32.03
CA VAL A 25 -17.68 -19.14 -30.94
C VAL A 25 -19.17 -18.86 -30.88
N ASP A 26 -19.99 -19.89 -31.12
CA ASP A 26 -21.44 -19.79 -30.96
C ASP A 26 -21.77 -19.66 -29.46
N ARG A 27 -22.52 -18.62 -29.12
CA ARG A 27 -22.96 -18.31 -27.75
C ARG A 27 -24.47 -18.48 -27.63
N ARG A 28 -24.96 -18.50 -26.39
CA ARG A 28 -26.39 -18.43 -26.10
C ARG A 28 -27.10 -17.23 -26.77
N ALA A 29 -26.42 -16.09 -26.84
CA ALA A 29 -26.94 -14.86 -27.45
C ALA A 29 -27.28 -15.02 -28.94
N ASP A 30 -26.57 -15.88 -29.67
CA ASP A 30 -26.83 -16.19 -31.08
C ASP A 30 -28.22 -16.79 -31.26
N LEU A 31 -28.53 -17.83 -30.48
CA LEU A 31 -29.84 -18.47 -30.50
C LEU A 31 -30.94 -17.52 -30.06
N GLU A 32 -30.70 -16.74 -29.00
CA GLU A 32 -31.69 -15.81 -28.46
C GLU A 32 -32.05 -14.68 -29.43
N LEU A 33 -31.05 -14.11 -30.12
CA LEU A 33 -31.27 -13.08 -31.13
C LEU A 33 -31.98 -13.67 -32.34
N TYR A 34 -31.51 -14.82 -32.87
CA TYR A 34 -32.15 -15.49 -34.00
C TYR A 34 -33.64 -15.75 -33.74
N GLN A 35 -33.97 -16.38 -32.60
CA GLN A 35 -35.35 -16.68 -32.24
C GLN A 35 -36.19 -15.42 -32.05
N ALA A 36 -35.64 -14.37 -31.44
CA ALA A 36 -36.35 -13.12 -31.25
C ALA A 36 -36.70 -12.46 -32.60
N LEU A 37 -35.75 -12.42 -33.54
CA LEU A 37 -35.95 -11.80 -34.86
C LEU A 37 -36.92 -12.61 -35.74
N MET A 38 -36.84 -13.94 -35.72
CA MET A 38 -37.80 -14.79 -36.43
C MET A 38 -39.23 -14.63 -35.89
N ASN A 39 -39.37 -14.28 -34.61
CA ASN A 39 -40.65 -13.90 -33.98
C ASN A 39 -40.97 -12.40 -34.12
N SER A 40 -40.24 -11.66 -34.96
CA SER A 40 -40.39 -10.22 -35.18
C SER A 40 -40.33 -9.39 -33.89
N GLN A 41 -39.58 -9.82 -32.88
CA GLN A 41 -39.40 -9.07 -31.64
C GLN A 41 -38.37 -7.95 -31.84
N TYR A 42 -38.58 -6.82 -31.16
CA TYR A 42 -37.57 -5.74 -31.13
C TYR A 42 -36.44 -6.19 -30.21
N CYS A 43 -35.20 -5.85 -30.54
CA CYS A 43 -34.03 -6.25 -29.77
C CYS A 43 -33.06 -5.08 -29.56
N TYR A 44 -32.26 -5.15 -28.49
CA TYR A 44 -31.11 -4.27 -28.34
C TYR A 44 -29.90 -5.01 -27.78
N ILE A 45 -28.71 -4.62 -28.25
CA ILE A 45 -27.43 -5.23 -27.92
C ILE A 45 -26.47 -4.14 -27.45
N PHE A 46 -26.56 -3.84 -26.16
CA PHE A 46 -25.82 -2.77 -25.51
C PHE A 46 -24.73 -3.34 -24.64
N ASN A 47 -23.48 -3.07 -25.02
CA ASN A 47 -22.31 -3.57 -24.31
C ASN A 47 -21.06 -2.76 -24.65
N SER A 48 -20.00 -2.95 -23.89
CA SER A 48 -18.66 -2.44 -24.16
C SER A 48 -18.12 -2.84 -25.53
N ARG A 49 -17.10 -2.11 -26.00
CA ARG A 49 -16.45 -2.36 -27.30
C ARG A 49 -15.79 -3.75 -27.32
N LYS A 50 -15.68 -4.32 -28.52
CA LYS A 50 -14.97 -5.59 -28.77
C LYS A 50 -15.54 -6.82 -28.03
N MET A 51 -16.82 -6.82 -27.66
CA MET A 51 -17.57 -7.98 -27.14
C MET A 51 -18.23 -8.88 -28.22
N GLY A 52 -17.90 -8.67 -29.50
CA GLY A 52 -18.43 -9.47 -30.61
C GLY A 52 -19.85 -9.10 -31.06
N LYS A 53 -20.32 -7.87 -30.81
CA LYS A 53 -21.62 -7.35 -31.28
C LYS A 53 -21.77 -7.43 -32.80
N SER A 54 -20.82 -6.83 -33.52
CA SER A 54 -20.83 -6.78 -34.99
C SER A 54 -20.78 -8.19 -35.59
N SER A 55 -19.92 -9.07 -35.07
CA SER A 55 -19.82 -10.46 -35.55
C SER A 55 -21.13 -11.24 -35.35
N LEU A 56 -21.75 -11.12 -34.18
CA LEU A 56 -23.06 -11.72 -33.90
C LEU A 56 -24.11 -11.24 -34.91
N THR A 57 -24.24 -9.93 -35.05
CA THR A 57 -25.30 -9.34 -35.87
C THR A 57 -25.13 -9.64 -37.37
N VAL A 58 -23.90 -9.61 -37.90
CA VAL A 58 -23.62 -9.96 -39.30
C VAL A 58 -23.94 -11.44 -39.57
N ARG A 59 -23.61 -12.34 -38.63
CA ARG A 59 -23.94 -13.77 -38.73
C ARG A 59 -25.44 -14.01 -38.71
N ILE A 60 -26.16 -13.42 -37.74
CA ILE A 60 -27.62 -13.57 -37.64
C ILE A 60 -28.33 -12.94 -38.85
N GLN A 61 -27.91 -11.75 -39.29
CA GLN A 61 -28.44 -11.12 -40.50
C GLN A 61 -28.33 -12.06 -41.71
N THR A 62 -27.15 -12.62 -41.95
CA THR A 62 -26.92 -13.57 -43.06
C THR A 62 -27.83 -14.80 -42.95
N GLN A 63 -28.01 -15.33 -41.73
CA GLN A 63 -28.86 -16.49 -41.49
C GLN A 63 -30.34 -16.22 -41.76
N ILE A 64 -30.87 -15.08 -41.32
CA ILE A 64 -32.29 -14.74 -41.51
C ILE A 64 -32.59 -14.27 -42.94
N GLU A 65 -31.64 -13.61 -43.61
CA GLU A 65 -31.75 -13.27 -45.05
C GLU A 65 -31.89 -14.54 -45.90
N ALA A 66 -31.13 -15.60 -45.57
CA ALA A 66 -31.27 -16.91 -46.22
C ALA A 66 -32.66 -17.56 -45.99
N GLN A 67 -33.40 -17.14 -44.96
CA GLN A 67 -34.79 -17.54 -44.69
C GLN A 67 -35.83 -16.61 -45.35
N GLY A 68 -35.39 -15.65 -46.18
CA GLY A 68 -36.28 -14.73 -46.90
C GLY A 68 -36.66 -13.47 -46.11
N VAL A 69 -35.98 -13.18 -44.99
CA VAL A 69 -36.16 -11.93 -44.24
C VAL A 69 -35.43 -10.79 -44.95
N ALA A 70 -36.12 -9.68 -45.19
CA ALA A 70 -35.52 -8.48 -45.77
C ALA A 70 -34.80 -7.68 -44.68
N CYS A 71 -33.49 -7.49 -44.80
CA CYS A 71 -32.70 -6.81 -43.77
C CYS A 71 -32.06 -5.52 -44.28
N SER A 72 -31.94 -4.54 -43.41
CA SER A 72 -31.13 -3.34 -43.61
C SER A 72 -30.33 -3.07 -42.34
N ARG A 73 -29.06 -2.72 -42.48
CA ARG A 73 -28.14 -2.35 -41.42
C ARG A 73 -27.59 -0.96 -41.65
N ILE A 74 -27.93 -0.04 -40.75
CA ILE A 74 -27.51 1.35 -40.80
C ILE A 74 -26.44 1.59 -39.75
N ASP A 75 -25.23 2.01 -40.15
CA ASP A 75 -24.25 2.57 -39.21
C ASP A 75 -24.49 4.06 -39.08
N LEU A 76 -24.85 4.53 -37.88
CA LEU A 76 -25.13 5.95 -37.67
C LEU A 76 -23.89 6.86 -37.81
N ASN A 77 -22.67 6.33 -37.74
CA ASN A 77 -21.48 7.13 -38.04
C ASN A 77 -21.42 7.53 -39.51
N GLU A 78 -21.91 6.68 -40.42
CA GLU A 78 -21.89 6.94 -41.87
C GLU A 78 -22.84 8.06 -42.28
N LEU A 79 -23.87 8.33 -41.46
CA LEU A 79 -24.80 9.46 -41.65
C LEU A 79 -24.20 10.82 -41.26
N GLY A 80 -23.05 10.82 -40.57
CA GLY A 80 -22.34 12.03 -40.12
C GLY A 80 -22.89 12.64 -38.81
N THR A 81 -22.00 13.28 -38.05
CA THR A 81 -22.32 13.91 -36.75
C THR A 81 -22.55 15.41 -36.80
N SER A 82 -22.19 16.07 -37.90
CA SER A 82 -22.27 17.53 -38.07
C SER A 82 -23.32 17.95 -39.11
N VAL A 83 -24.34 17.11 -39.30
CA VAL A 83 -25.45 17.32 -40.24
C VAL A 83 -26.66 17.93 -39.52
N ASP A 84 -27.48 18.67 -40.25
CA ASP A 84 -28.76 19.14 -39.74
C ASP A 84 -29.79 18.00 -39.69
N GLN A 85 -30.86 18.21 -38.93
CA GLN A 85 -31.89 17.19 -38.70
C GLN A 85 -32.56 16.71 -39.99
N SER A 86 -32.82 17.60 -40.97
CA SER A 86 -33.47 17.21 -42.22
C SER A 86 -32.58 16.29 -43.04
N SER A 87 -31.32 16.69 -43.23
CA SER A 87 -30.32 15.91 -43.97
C SER A 87 -30.06 14.54 -43.32
N TRP A 88 -30.10 14.46 -41.99
CA TRP A 88 -29.93 13.20 -41.27
C TRP A 88 -31.07 12.20 -41.52
N TYR A 89 -32.33 12.63 -41.38
CA TYR A 89 -33.49 11.78 -41.67
C TYR A 89 -33.58 11.41 -43.16
N HIS A 90 -33.19 12.32 -44.05
CA HIS A 90 -33.11 12.06 -45.48
C HIS A 90 -32.11 10.93 -45.78
N SER A 91 -30.88 11.04 -45.27
CA SER A 91 -29.82 10.04 -45.45
C SER A 91 -30.23 8.68 -44.86
N LEU A 92 -30.85 8.67 -43.67
CA LEU A 92 -31.37 7.47 -43.05
C LEU A 92 -32.39 6.74 -43.94
N ILE A 93 -33.32 7.47 -44.55
CA ILE A 93 -34.35 6.89 -45.44
C ILE A 93 -33.71 6.32 -46.70
N LEU A 94 -32.77 7.04 -47.31
CA LEU A 94 -32.08 6.58 -48.52
C LEU A 94 -31.28 5.30 -48.25
N GLU A 95 -30.54 5.24 -47.14
CA GLU A 95 -29.75 4.08 -46.77
C GLU A 95 -30.62 2.83 -46.54
N ILE A 96 -31.74 2.98 -45.82
CA ILE A 96 -32.71 1.89 -45.63
C ILE A 96 -33.27 1.41 -46.98
N ALA A 97 -33.62 2.35 -47.86
CA ALA A 97 -34.22 2.05 -49.15
C ALA A 97 -33.24 1.35 -50.11
N GLU A 98 -31.99 1.81 -50.15
CA GLU A 98 -30.93 1.26 -50.98
C GLU A 98 -30.65 -0.20 -50.60
N GLN A 99 -30.44 -0.48 -49.31
CA GLN A 99 -30.13 -1.83 -48.84
C GLN A 99 -31.30 -2.80 -49.02
N LEU A 100 -32.54 -2.30 -48.95
CA LEU A 100 -33.75 -3.07 -49.24
C LEU A 100 -34.13 -3.10 -50.73
N LYS A 101 -33.25 -2.59 -51.61
CA LYS A 101 -33.37 -2.62 -53.07
C LYS A 101 -34.65 -1.95 -53.59
N LEU A 102 -35.06 -0.85 -52.97
CA LEU A 102 -36.17 -0.03 -53.43
C LEU A 102 -35.74 0.86 -54.61
N ASN A 103 -36.69 1.27 -55.45
CA ASN A 103 -36.43 2.20 -56.55
C ASN A 103 -36.10 3.60 -56.01
N MET A 104 -34.84 4.03 -56.19
CA MET A 104 -34.33 5.31 -55.67
C MET A 104 -34.89 6.54 -56.40
N THR A 105 -35.12 6.45 -57.71
CA THR A 105 -35.64 7.58 -58.52
C THR A 105 -37.07 7.95 -58.10
N ASP A 106 -37.91 6.95 -57.85
CA ASP A 106 -39.27 7.16 -57.32
C ASP A 106 -39.22 7.72 -55.90
N LEU A 107 -38.26 7.26 -55.10
CA LEU A 107 -38.14 7.66 -53.70
C LEU A 107 -37.71 9.11 -53.54
N GLU A 108 -36.69 9.58 -54.28
CA GLU A 108 -36.25 10.98 -54.23
C GLU A 108 -37.37 11.93 -54.65
N SER A 109 -38.10 11.58 -55.72
CA SER A 109 -39.27 12.33 -56.19
C SER A 109 -40.38 12.36 -55.13
N TRP A 110 -40.62 11.22 -54.46
CA TRP A 110 -41.59 11.13 -53.37
C TRP A 110 -41.18 11.96 -52.17
N ILE A 111 -39.92 11.92 -51.73
CA ILE A 111 -39.41 12.72 -50.61
C ILE A 111 -39.59 14.21 -50.88
N ALA A 112 -39.20 14.68 -52.08
CA ALA A 112 -39.34 16.08 -52.47
C ALA A 112 -40.80 16.57 -52.48
N SER A 113 -41.77 15.66 -52.63
CA SER A 113 -43.21 15.99 -52.64
C SER A 113 -43.86 16.05 -51.24
N GLN A 114 -43.17 15.61 -50.18
CA GLN A 114 -43.73 15.59 -48.84
C GLN A 114 -43.56 16.94 -48.11
N SER A 115 -44.62 17.39 -47.43
CA SER A 115 -44.60 18.58 -46.56
C SER A 115 -44.96 18.21 -45.12
N VAL A 116 -44.13 17.37 -44.50
CA VAL A 116 -44.29 16.87 -43.13
C VAL A 116 -43.03 17.12 -42.30
N SER A 117 -43.11 16.94 -40.98
CA SER A 117 -41.93 16.96 -40.12
C SER A 117 -40.95 15.82 -40.47
N ASN A 118 -39.68 15.94 -40.06
CA ASN A 118 -38.64 14.95 -40.33
C ASN A 118 -39.02 13.52 -39.86
N VAL A 119 -39.52 13.38 -38.63
CA VAL A 119 -40.06 12.10 -38.13
C VAL A 119 -41.34 11.68 -38.87
N GLY A 120 -42.14 12.66 -39.33
CA GLY A 120 -43.32 12.43 -40.16
C GLY A 120 -42.96 11.82 -41.52
N LEU A 121 -41.85 12.24 -42.11
CA LEU A 121 -41.32 11.72 -43.36
C LEU A 121 -40.91 10.26 -43.21
N LEU A 122 -40.12 9.94 -42.17
CA LEU A 122 -39.77 8.55 -41.82
C LEU A 122 -41.03 7.70 -41.61
N ARG A 123 -42.05 8.26 -40.95
CA ARG A 123 -43.31 7.57 -40.70
C ARG A 123 -44.06 7.24 -42.00
N GLN A 124 -44.16 8.18 -42.93
CA GLN A 124 -44.81 7.92 -44.21
C GLN A 124 -43.99 6.96 -45.06
N PHE A 125 -42.66 7.05 -45.04
CA PHE A 125 -41.79 6.13 -45.76
C PHE A 125 -42.03 4.68 -45.31
N ILE A 126 -42.00 4.42 -44.00
CA ILE A 126 -42.24 3.06 -43.47
C ILE A 126 -43.66 2.57 -43.85
N LYS A 127 -44.68 3.41 -43.67
CA LYS A 127 -46.07 3.01 -43.86
C LYS A 127 -46.48 2.85 -45.33
N GLU A 128 -46.12 3.81 -46.18
CA GLU A 128 -46.66 3.96 -47.53
C GLU A 128 -45.75 3.35 -48.59
N ILE A 129 -44.44 3.23 -48.31
CA ILE A 129 -43.48 2.65 -49.24
C ILE A 129 -43.02 1.30 -48.73
N LEU A 130 -42.37 1.26 -47.57
CA LEU A 130 -41.65 0.08 -47.10
C LEU A 130 -42.58 -1.12 -46.87
N LEU A 131 -43.61 -0.96 -46.03
CA LEU A 131 -44.56 -2.03 -45.70
C LEU A 131 -45.44 -2.44 -46.89
N ARG A 132 -45.62 -1.58 -47.90
CA ARG A 132 -46.40 -1.90 -49.11
C ARG A 132 -45.59 -2.63 -50.17
N LYS A 133 -44.32 -2.26 -50.36
CA LYS A 133 -43.44 -2.83 -51.39
C LYS A 133 -42.81 -4.16 -50.95
N ILE A 134 -42.63 -4.38 -49.65
CA ILE A 134 -42.05 -5.61 -49.11
C ILE A 134 -43.14 -6.37 -48.35
N SER A 135 -43.39 -7.63 -48.74
CA SER A 135 -44.41 -8.50 -48.12
C SER A 135 -43.86 -9.47 -47.07
N THR A 136 -42.53 -9.66 -47.00
CA THR A 136 -41.85 -10.53 -46.03
C THR A 136 -41.60 -9.80 -44.70
N ILE A 137 -40.95 -10.49 -43.76
CA ILE A 137 -40.45 -9.89 -42.51
C ILE A 137 -39.30 -8.94 -42.86
N ILE A 138 -39.27 -7.79 -42.19
CA ILE A 138 -38.30 -6.71 -42.34
C ILE A 138 -37.58 -6.53 -41.00
N VAL A 139 -36.25 -6.55 -41.01
CA VAL A 139 -35.42 -6.26 -39.84
C VAL A 139 -34.50 -5.09 -40.16
N ILE A 140 -34.60 -4.03 -39.35
CA ILE A 140 -33.73 -2.84 -39.47
C ILE A 140 -32.76 -2.85 -38.28
N PHE A 141 -31.49 -3.15 -38.57
CA PHE A 141 -30.39 -3.02 -37.64
C PHE A 141 -29.90 -1.58 -37.64
N ILE A 142 -29.82 -0.96 -36.46
CA ILE A 142 -29.28 0.38 -36.26
C ILE A 142 -28.05 0.22 -35.39
N ASP A 143 -26.88 0.36 -36.01
CA ASP A 143 -25.57 0.21 -35.39
C ASP A 143 -25.00 1.54 -34.92
N GLU A 144 -24.06 1.47 -33.98
CA GLU A 144 -23.40 2.63 -33.37
C GLU A 144 -24.41 3.66 -32.83
N ILE A 145 -25.46 3.17 -32.14
CA ILE A 145 -26.55 4.01 -31.61
C ILE A 145 -26.06 5.12 -30.68
N ASP A 146 -24.87 4.97 -30.06
CA ASP A 146 -24.27 6.00 -29.21
C ASP A 146 -23.89 7.29 -29.96
N VAL A 147 -23.84 7.27 -31.28
CA VAL A 147 -23.64 8.45 -32.14
C VAL A 147 -24.71 9.52 -31.94
N VAL A 148 -25.95 9.12 -31.59
CA VAL A 148 -27.06 10.09 -31.42
C VAL A 148 -26.76 11.15 -30.36
N ARG A 149 -25.88 10.85 -29.40
CA ARG A 149 -25.44 11.77 -28.34
C ARG A 149 -24.55 12.91 -28.87
N LYS A 150 -23.96 12.74 -30.04
CA LYS A 150 -23.04 13.72 -30.66
C LYS A 150 -23.76 14.60 -31.68
N LEU A 151 -25.03 14.34 -31.98
CA LEU A 151 -25.80 15.10 -32.94
C LEU A 151 -26.17 16.49 -32.38
N PRO A 152 -26.27 17.53 -33.23
CA PRO A 152 -26.61 18.88 -32.81
C PRO A 152 -28.13 19.08 -32.54
N PHE A 153 -28.92 18.00 -32.54
CA PHE A 153 -30.37 18.02 -32.34
C PHE A 153 -30.84 16.78 -31.55
N ALA A 154 -32.02 16.87 -30.94
CA ALA A 154 -32.62 15.78 -30.18
C ALA A 154 -33.21 14.68 -31.09
N THR A 155 -33.01 13.41 -30.71
CA THR A 155 -33.50 12.23 -31.43
C THR A 155 -34.67 11.52 -30.72
N ASP A 156 -35.27 12.13 -29.70
CA ASP A 156 -36.38 11.54 -28.93
C ASP A 156 -37.57 11.14 -29.82
N ASP A 157 -37.90 11.96 -30.83
CA ASP A 157 -38.98 11.67 -31.78
C ASP A 157 -38.71 10.42 -32.65
N PHE A 158 -37.45 10.16 -32.98
CA PHE A 158 -37.05 8.95 -33.72
C PHE A 158 -37.36 7.69 -32.90
N PHE A 159 -36.93 7.68 -31.63
CA PHE A 159 -37.16 6.57 -30.71
C PHE A 159 -38.65 6.41 -30.35
N ALA A 160 -39.36 7.52 -30.16
CA ALA A 160 -40.81 7.50 -29.95
C ALA A 160 -41.55 6.89 -31.15
N TYR A 161 -41.07 7.14 -32.36
CA TYR A 161 -41.65 6.54 -33.56
C TYR A 161 -41.37 5.05 -33.69
N ILE A 162 -40.16 4.58 -33.37
CA ILE A 162 -39.86 3.14 -33.25
C ILE A 162 -40.86 2.47 -32.29
N ARG A 163 -41.08 3.08 -31.11
CA ARG A 163 -42.07 2.59 -30.15
C ARG A 163 -43.50 2.59 -30.70
N SER A 164 -43.89 3.65 -31.40
CA SER A 164 -45.20 3.74 -32.05
C SER A 164 -45.42 2.62 -33.08
N CYS A 165 -44.36 2.16 -33.77
CA CYS A 165 -44.46 1.03 -34.70
C CYS A 165 -44.81 -0.27 -33.98
N HIS A 166 -44.23 -0.51 -32.81
CA HIS A 166 -44.56 -1.68 -31.98
C HIS A 166 -46.00 -1.61 -31.45
N GLU A 167 -46.44 -0.46 -30.93
CA GLU A 167 -47.81 -0.28 -30.43
C GLU A 167 -48.87 -0.48 -31.52
N LYS A 168 -48.57 -0.10 -32.77
CA LYS A 168 -49.46 -0.28 -33.92
C LYS A 168 -49.71 -1.73 -34.33
N ARG A 169 -48.91 -2.68 -33.86
CA ARG A 169 -49.08 -4.12 -34.11
C ARG A 169 -50.44 -4.66 -33.68
N VAL A 170 -51.04 -4.04 -32.67
CA VAL A 170 -52.38 -4.41 -32.16
C VAL A 170 -53.49 -4.07 -33.16
N ILE A 171 -53.32 -2.99 -33.92
CA ILE A 171 -54.38 -2.42 -34.78
C ILE A 171 -54.07 -2.54 -36.28
N ASN A 172 -52.83 -2.86 -36.66
CA ASN A 172 -52.41 -3.04 -38.05
C ASN A 172 -51.39 -4.18 -38.12
N SER A 173 -51.81 -5.29 -38.74
CA SER A 173 -50.99 -6.50 -38.87
C SER A 173 -49.75 -6.33 -39.73
N ASP A 174 -49.67 -5.32 -40.60
CA ASP A 174 -48.45 -5.05 -41.37
C ASP A 174 -47.27 -4.71 -40.46
N PHE A 175 -47.51 -4.05 -39.32
CA PHE A 175 -46.46 -3.72 -38.37
C PHE A 175 -45.91 -4.94 -37.60
N ASN A 176 -46.57 -6.11 -37.68
CA ASN A 176 -46.01 -7.36 -37.16
C ASN A 176 -44.81 -7.83 -37.98
N ARG A 177 -44.67 -7.35 -39.23
CA ARG A 177 -43.59 -7.76 -40.13
C ARG A 177 -42.33 -6.93 -39.97
N ILE A 178 -42.35 -5.76 -39.31
CA ILE A 178 -41.17 -4.90 -39.15
C ILE A 178 -40.64 -4.95 -37.72
N SER A 179 -39.34 -5.18 -37.56
CA SER A 179 -38.64 -5.14 -36.28
C SER A 179 -37.34 -4.34 -36.33
N PHE A 180 -36.92 -3.80 -35.19
CA PHE A 180 -35.71 -3.00 -35.05
C PHE A 180 -34.73 -3.67 -34.09
N VAL A 181 -33.44 -3.60 -34.43
CA VAL A 181 -32.33 -4.06 -33.59
C VAL A 181 -31.40 -2.89 -33.31
N LEU A 182 -31.32 -2.45 -32.06
CA LEU A 182 -30.49 -1.31 -31.66
C LEU A 182 -29.15 -1.82 -31.11
N ILE A 183 -28.03 -1.39 -31.68
CA ILE A 183 -26.69 -1.90 -31.35
C ILE A 183 -25.79 -0.71 -31.01
N GLY A 184 -24.98 -0.83 -29.95
CA GLY A 184 -23.96 0.18 -29.67
C GLY A 184 -23.35 0.10 -28.28
N THR A 185 -22.59 1.13 -27.94
CA THR A 185 -21.87 1.28 -26.67
C THR A 185 -22.53 2.35 -25.80
N ALA A 186 -23.77 2.09 -25.41
CA ALA A 186 -24.58 2.98 -24.57
C ALA A 186 -25.40 2.19 -23.54
N THR A 187 -25.82 2.85 -22.47
CA THR A 187 -26.89 2.33 -21.60
C THR A 187 -28.25 2.88 -22.04
N PRO A 188 -29.37 2.21 -21.75
CA PRO A 188 -30.71 2.67 -22.09
C PRO A 188 -31.01 4.13 -21.67
N ASN A 189 -30.50 4.54 -20.50
CA ASN A 189 -30.72 5.88 -19.94
C ASN A 189 -29.89 6.99 -20.62
N GLN A 190 -28.82 6.63 -21.35
CA GLN A 190 -27.96 7.61 -22.01
C GLN A 190 -28.47 8.07 -23.39
N LEU A 191 -29.46 7.37 -23.96
CA LEU A 191 -29.90 7.59 -25.34
C LEU A 191 -31.12 8.51 -25.47
N ILE A 192 -31.87 8.77 -24.40
CA ILE A 192 -33.16 9.49 -24.42
C ILE A 192 -33.28 10.42 -23.21
N GLN A 193 -33.76 11.64 -23.41
CA GLN A 193 -33.92 12.62 -22.33
C GLN A 193 -35.18 12.38 -21.48
N ASP A 194 -36.28 11.92 -22.11
CA ASP A 194 -37.50 11.49 -21.43
C ASP A 194 -37.55 9.96 -21.22
N SER A 195 -37.22 9.51 -20.01
CA SER A 195 -37.19 8.08 -19.65
C SER A 195 -38.55 7.38 -19.75
N GLN A 196 -39.68 8.09 -19.78
CA GLN A 196 -41.00 7.48 -19.98
C GLN A 196 -41.29 7.13 -21.45
N ARG A 197 -40.53 7.70 -22.40
CA ARG A 197 -40.72 7.54 -23.85
C ARG A 197 -39.80 6.52 -24.51
N THR A 198 -39.04 5.75 -23.73
CA THR A 198 -38.00 4.87 -24.26
C THR A 198 -38.52 3.62 -25.01
N PRO A 199 -37.92 3.23 -26.16
CA PRO A 199 -38.20 1.98 -26.87
C PRO A 199 -37.51 0.78 -26.22
N PHE A 200 -36.67 0.97 -25.20
CA PHE A 200 -36.01 -0.13 -24.49
C PHE A 200 -36.99 -0.94 -23.62
N ASN A 201 -38.19 -0.40 -23.33
CA ASN A 201 -39.24 -1.12 -22.60
C ASN A 201 -40.07 -2.10 -23.46
N ILE A 202 -39.93 -2.03 -24.79
CA ILE A 202 -40.69 -2.88 -25.74
C ILE A 202 -39.80 -3.87 -26.49
N GLY A 203 -38.47 -3.79 -26.29
CA GLY A 203 -37.48 -4.66 -26.92
C GLY A 203 -36.89 -5.65 -25.92
N LYS A 204 -36.45 -6.81 -26.43
CA LYS A 204 -35.71 -7.81 -25.68
C LYS A 204 -34.22 -7.42 -25.61
N ALA A 205 -33.67 -7.37 -24.40
CA ALA A 205 -32.23 -7.25 -24.21
C ALA A 205 -31.54 -8.55 -24.66
N ILE A 206 -30.51 -8.43 -25.50
CA ILE A 206 -29.62 -9.54 -25.84
C ILE A 206 -28.30 -9.30 -25.12
N GLU A 207 -28.09 -10.01 -24.01
CA GLU A 207 -26.89 -9.88 -23.19
C GLU A 207 -25.70 -10.59 -23.82
N LEU A 208 -24.56 -9.89 -23.84
CA LEU A 208 -23.30 -10.44 -24.33
C LEU A 208 -22.30 -10.58 -23.19
N ASN A 209 -22.17 -11.80 -22.67
CA ASN A 209 -21.16 -12.11 -21.67
C ASN A 209 -19.82 -12.46 -22.32
N GLY A 210 -18.76 -12.50 -21.50
CA GLY A 210 -17.50 -13.09 -21.89
C GLY A 210 -17.68 -14.55 -22.31
N LEU A 211 -16.83 -15.02 -23.22
CA LEU A 211 -16.77 -16.42 -23.64
C LEU A 211 -16.51 -17.32 -22.44
N SER A 212 -17.22 -18.44 -22.40
CA SER A 212 -17.13 -19.43 -21.34
C SER A 212 -16.91 -20.83 -21.92
N LEU A 213 -16.49 -21.78 -21.08
CA LEU A 213 -16.38 -23.18 -21.50
C LEU A 213 -17.75 -23.84 -21.77
N GLU A 214 -18.85 -23.19 -21.39
CA GLU A 214 -20.22 -23.64 -21.73
C GLU A 214 -20.60 -23.28 -23.17
N ASP A 215 -19.90 -22.32 -23.78
CA ASP A 215 -20.08 -21.95 -25.19
C ASP A 215 -19.40 -22.97 -26.12
N ASN A 216 -19.73 -22.92 -27.42
CA ASN A 216 -19.11 -23.79 -28.42
C ASN A 216 -17.67 -23.34 -28.76
N CYS A 217 -16.72 -23.59 -27.85
CA CYS A 217 -15.32 -23.16 -27.97
C CYS A 217 -14.42 -24.07 -28.81
N GLN A 218 -14.97 -25.11 -29.47
CA GLN A 218 -14.21 -25.98 -30.38
C GLN A 218 -13.40 -25.20 -31.45
N PRO A 219 -13.97 -24.16 -32.10
CA PRO A 219 -13.24 -23.22 -32.97
C PRO A 219 -11.94 -22.67 -32.38
N LEU A 220 -11.94 -22.33 -31.09
CA LEU A 220 -10.75 -21.79 -30.43
C LEU A 220 -9.77 -22.90 -30.03
N MET A 221 -10.27 -24.07 -29.63
CA MET A 221 -9.43 -25.19 -29.20
C MET A 221 -8.62 -25.78 -30.36
N GLN A 222 -9.17 -25.80 -31.57
CA GLN A 222 -8.52 -26.40 -32.74
C GLN A 222 -7.15 -25.77 -33.05
N GLY A 223 -7.01 -24.45 -32.92
CA GLY A 223 -5.72 -23.77 -33.16
C GLY A 223 -4.71 -23.87 -32.00
N LEU A 224 -5.11 -24.45 -30.86
CA LEU A 224 -4.24 -24.70 -29.69
C LEU A 224 -3.72 -26.14 -29.64
N GLU A 225 -4.11 -26.99 -30.60
CA GLU A 225 -3.62 -28.36 -30.69
C GLU A 225 -2.09 -28.41 -30.89
N GLY A 226 -1.45 -29.42 -30.28
CA GLY A 226 0.00 -29.65 -30.44
C GLY A 226 0.91 -28.82 -29.53
N LEU A 227 0.36 -28.06 -28.57
CA LEU A 227 1.15 -27.26 -27.61
C LEU A 227 1.61 -28.03 -26.35
N GLY A 228 1.48 -29.37 -26.32
CA GLY A 228 1.95 -30.21 -25.20
C GLY A 228 0.99 -30.32 -24.00
N VAL A 229 -0.13 -29.59 -24.02
CA VAL A 229 -1.22 -29.65 -23.04
C VAL A 229 -2.55 -29.75 -23.78
N PHE A 230 -3.58 -30.31 -23.13
CA PHE A 230 -4.92 -30.38 -23.71
C PHE A 230 -5.47 -28.96 -24.01
N PRO A 231 -5.99 -28.70 -25.22
CA PRO A 231 -6.50 -27.38 -25.61
C PRO A 231 -7.53 -26.77 -24.65
N GLN A 232 -8.35 -27.61 -24.02
CA GLN A 232 -9.34 -27.17 -23.03
C GLN A 232 -8.70 -26.59 -21.77
N GLU A 233 -7.62 -27.19 -21.25
CA GLU A 233 -6.89 -26.68 -20.09
C GLU A 233 -6.20 -25.35 -20.41
N ILE A 234 -5.62 -25.24 -21.61
CA ILE A 234 -5.03 -23.98 -22.10
C ILE A 234 -6.09 -22.89 -22.17
N LEU A 235 -7.26 -23.19 -22.75
CA LEU A 235 -8.34 -22.22 -22.89
C LEU A 235 -8.92 -21.81 -21.52
N GLN A 236 -9.02 -22.74 -20.57
CA GLN A 236 -9.42 -22.44 -19.20
C GLN A 236 -8.45 -21.45 -18.53
N GLU A 237 -7.15 -21.64 -18.72
CA GLU A 237 -6.14 -20.71 -18.21
C GLU A 237 -6.21 -19.36 -18.96
N ILE A 238 -6.45 -19.33 -20.28
CA ILE A 238 -6.70 -18.07 -21.00
C ILE A 238 -7.90 -17.32 -20.40
N PHE A 239 -8.99 -18.02 -20.11
CA PHE A 239 -10.17 -17.41 -19.47
C PHE A 239 -9.89 -16.91 -18.05
N SER A 240 -8.98 -17.53 -17.29
CA SER A 240 -8.55 -17.02 -15.99
C SER A 240 -7.95 -15.59 -16.12
N TRP A 241 -7.27 -15.32 -17.23
CA TRP A 241 -6.66 -14.02 -17.54
C TRP A 241 -7.60 -13.02 -18.20
N THR A 242 -8.44 -13.46 -19.14
CA THR A 242 -9.27 -12.59 -19.98
C THR A 242 -10.70 -12.45 -19.49
N ASN A 243 -11.13 -13.31 -18.58
CA ASN A 243 -12.54 -13.50 -18.21
C ASN A 243 -13.45 -13.66 -19.43
N GLY A 244 -12.96 -14.37 -20.46
CA GLY A 244 -13.70 -14.61 -21.68
C GLY A 244 -13.83 -13.41 -22.63
N GLN A 245 -13.16 -12.28 -22.36
CA GLN A 245 -13.27 -11.11 -23.24
C GLN A 245 -12.85 -11.49 -24.68
N PRO A 246 -13.73 -11.37 -25.71
CA PRO A 246 -13.51 -12.02 -27.01
C PRO A 246 -12.23 -11.60 -27.73
N PHE A 247 -11.89 -10.30 -27.69
CA PHE A 247 -10.70 -9.76 -28.34
C PHE A 247 -9.40 -10.28 -27.71
N LEU A 248 -9.27 -10.20 -26.38
CA LEU A 248 -8.11 -10.66 -25.64
C LEU A 248 -7.97 -12.18 -25.71
N THR A 249 -9.09 -12.91 -25.66
CA THR A 249 -9.10 -14.37 -25.78
C THR A 249 -8.56 -14.79 -27.15
N GLN A 250 -9.10 -14.24 -28.24
CA GLN A 250 -8.63 -14.51 -29.59
C GLN A 250 -7.17 -14.05 -29.79
N LYS A 251 -6.77 -12.89 -29.23
CA LYS A 251 -5.39 -12.38 -29.30
C LYS A 251 -4.41 -13.31 -28.57
N LEU A 252 -4.75 -13.83 -27.40
CA LEU A 252 -3.91 -14.80 -26.70
C LEU A 252 -3.83 -16.12 -27.44
N CYS A 253 -4.95 -16.65 -27.93
CA CYS A 253 -4.95 -17.87 -28.73
C CYS A 253 -4.06 -17.71 -29.98
N TYR A 254 -4.18 -16.58 -30.68
CA TYR A 254 -3.32 -16.21 -31.81
C TYR A 254 -1.83 -16.22 -31.43
N LEU A 255 -1.46 -15.53 -30.34
CA LEU A 255 -0.07 -15.44 -29.90
C LEU A 255 0.49 -16.83 -29.56
N MET A 256 -0.27 -17.67 -28.86
CA MET A 256 0.17 -19.02 -28.50
C MET A 256 0.36 -19.91 -29.73
N ALA A 257 -0.61 -19.89 -30.66
CA ALA A 257 -0.54 -20.62 -31.91
C ALA A 257 0.61 -20.16 -32.81
N LYS A 258 0.96 -18.87 -32.76
CA LYS A 258 2.08 -18.28 -33.48
C LYS A 258 3.44 -18.73 -32.94
N PHE A 259 3.64 -18.71 -31.63
CA PHE A 259 4.94 -19.04 -31.03
C PHE A 259 5.21 -20.55 -30.92
N LYS A 260 4.18 -21.41 -31.02
CA LYS A 260 4.30 -22.89 -31.08
C LYS A 260 5.23 -23.50 -30.02
N VAL A 261 5.13 -23.04 -28.78
CA VAL A 261 5.95 -23.54 -27.67
C VAL A 261 5.27 -24.77 -27.05
N THR A 262 6.02 -25.85 -26.83
CA THR A 262 5.54 -27.01 -26.07
C THR A 262 5.56 -26.70 -24.57
N ILE A 263 4.40 -26.81 -23.92
CA ILE A 263 4.19 -26.47 -22.51
C ILE A 263 4.12 -27.76 -21.70
N PRO A 264 4.92 -27.91 -20.62
CA PRO A 264 4.73 -29.00 -19.67
C PRO A 264 3.45 -28.80 -18.84
N GLN A 265 2.59 -29.83 -18.73
CA GLN A 265 1.29 -29.73 -18.05
C GLN A 265 1.39 -29.23 -16.60
N SER A 266 2.41 -29.66 -15.83
CA SER A 266 2.63 -29.22 -14.44
C SER A 266 3.03 -27.74 -14.30
N LEU A 267 3.34 -27.06 -15.40
CA LEU A 267 3.81 -25.67 -15.42
C LEU A 267 2.85 -24.73 -16.15
N LEU A 268 1.68 -25.18 -16.61
CA LEU A 268 0.76 -24.39 -17.44
C LEU A 268 0.48 -22.99 -16.87
N SER A 269 0.07 -22.89 -15.60
CA SER A 269 -0.29 -21.59 -15.01
C SER A 269 0.92 -20.66 -14.81
N ALA A 270 2.08 -21.20 -14.44
CA ALA A 270 3.32 -20.41 -14.32
C ALA A 270 3.79 -19.92 -15.68
N TRP A 271 3.78 -20.80 -16.68
CA TRP A 271 4.14 -20.47 -18.05
C TRP A 271 3.17 -19.45 -18.66
N MET A 272 1.86 -19.60 -18.46
CA MET A 272 0.87 -18.65 -18.96
C MET A 272 1.07 -17.28 -18.35
N ARG A 273 1.35 -17.20 -17.04
CA ARG A 273 1.69 -15.93 -16.38
C ARG A 273 2.84 -15.24 -17.10
N ASP A 274 3.98 -15.91 -17.25
CA ASP A 274 5.16 -15.33 -17.89
C ASP A 274 4.89 -14.95 -19.35
N PHE A 275 4.11 -15.76 -20.06
CA PHE A 275 3.71 -15.50 -21.45
C PHE A 275 2.84 -14.25 -21.58
N VAL A 276 1.80 -14.13 -20.75
CA VAL A 276 0.89 -12.96 -20.74
C VAL A 276 1.66 -11.71 -20.34
N TYR A 277 2.54 -11.79 -19.33
CA TYR A 277 3.39 -10.66 -18.94
C TYR A 277 4.27 -10.21 -20.11
N LYS A 278 5.02 -11.15 -20.69
CA LYS A 278 5.95 -10.86 -21.78
C LYS A 278 5.27 -10.34 -23.04
N HIS A 279 4.10 -10.85 -23.41
CA HIS A 279 3.50 -10.56 -24.72
C HIS A 279 2.36 -9.54 -24.68
N ILE A 280 1.75 -9.28 -23.52
CA ILE A 280 0.64 -8.33 -23.38
C ILE A 280 0.96 -7.22 -22.37
N ILE A 281 1.34 -7.55 -21.13
CA ILE A 281 1.40 -6.56 -20.03
C ILE A 281 2.65 -5.68 -20.12
N ASP A 282 3.83 -6.28 -20.32
CA ASP A 282 5.08 -5.53 -20.39
C ASP A 282 5.11 -4.65 -21.62
N ASN A 283 5.33 -3.34 -21.44
CA ASN A 283 5.29 -2.36 -22.54
C ASN A 283 4.01 -2.45 -23.39
N TRP A 284 2.87 -2.70 -22.75
CA TRP A 284 1.58 -2.90 -23.42
C TRP A 284 1.25 -1.79 -24.43
N GLU A 285 1.62 -0.53 -24.15
CA GLU A 285 1.35 0.61 -25.05
C GLU A 285 1.98 0.44 -26.43
N LYS A 286 3.12 -0.26 -26.53
CA LYS A 286 3.78 -0.58 -27.82
C LYS A 286 3.26 -1.86 -28.46
N LYS A 287 2.51 -2.68 -27.71
CA LYS A 287 2.00 -4.00 -28.12
C LYS A 287 0.48 -4.01 -28.31
N ASP A 288 -0.19 -2.90 -28.05
CA ASP A 288 -1.63 -2.70 -28.21
C ASP A 288 -1.98 -2.42 -29.67
N GLU A 289 -1.60 -3.36 -30.55
CA GLU A 289 -1.99 -3.36 -31.94
C GLU A 289 -2.98 -4.52 -32.19
N PRO A 290 -4.17 -4.24 -32.78
CA PRO A 290 -4.76 -2.90 -32.93
C PRO A 290 -5.11 -2.28 -31.56
N ALA A 291 -5.21 -0.94 -31.51
CA ALA A 291 -5.49 -0.20 -30.28
C ALA A 291 -6.80 -0.64 -29.64
N PHE A 292 -6.70 -1.19 -28.44
CA PHE A 292 -7.83 -1.64 -27.63
C PHE A 292 -7.67 -1.15 -26.19
N LEU A 293 -6.59 -1.51 -25.52
CA LEU A 293 -6.28 -1.05 -24.17
C LEU A 293 -6.08 0.48 -24.12
N SER A 294 -5.45 1.05 -25.15
CA SER A 294 -5.28 2.50 -25.28
C SER A 294 -6.63 3.21 -25.39
N SER A 295 -7.62 2.59 -26.05
CA SER A 295 -8.95 3.16 -26.15
C SER A 295 -9.69 3.19 -24.80
N ILE A 296 -9.47 2.19 -23.94
CA ILE A 296 -10.00 2.18 -22.56
C ILE A 296 -9.33 3.30 -21.75
N ARG A 297 -8.00 3.40 -21.83
CA ARG A 297 -7.20 4.45 -21.18
C ARG A 297 -7.70 5.85 -21.56
N GLU A 298 -7.80 6.12 -22.86
CA GLU A 298 -8.18 7.43 -23.40
C GLU A 298 -9.61 7.80 -23.04
N ARG A 299 -10.53 6.83 -23.04
CA ARG A 299 -11.91 7.03 -22.62
C ARG A 299 -12.01 7.50 -21.17
N LEU A 300 -11.15 6.99 -20.28
CA LEU A 300 -11.13 7.40 -18.88
C LEU A 300 -10.46 8.76 -18.67
N ILE A 301 -9.31 9.00 -19.33
CA ILE A 301 -8.50 10.21 -19.14
C ILE A 301 -9.16 11.45 -19.76
N TYR A 302 -9.79 11.31 -20.92
CA TYR A 302 -10.40 12.45 -21.61
C TYR A 302 -11.88 12.66 -21.24
N HIS A 303 -12.41 11.90 -20.28
CA HIS A 303 -13.78 12.10 -19.81
C HIS A 303 -13.88 13.38 -18.95
N PRO A 304 -14.95 14.19 -19.09
CA PRO A 304 -15.17 15.37 -18.26
C PRO A 304 -15.08 15.08 -16.74
N ASP A 305 -15.63 13.94 -16.32
CA ASP A 305 -15.63 13.48 -14.93
C ASP A 305 -14.51 12.49 -14.58
N GLN A 306 -13.35 12.56 -15.27
CA GLN A 306 -12.24 11.61 -15.08
C GLN A 306 -11.86 11.39 -13.59
N GLY A 307 -11.92 12.44 -12.76
CA GLY A 307 -11.57 12.36 -11.33
C GLY A 307 -12.48 11.39 -10.57
N TYR A 308 -13.78 11.42 -10.84
CA TYR A 308 -14.74 10.51 -10.25
C TYR A 308 -14.51 9.07 -10.72
N LEU A 309 -14.35 8.87 -12.04
CA LEU A 309 -14.16 7.55 -12.64
C LEU A 309 -12.91 6.86 -12.08
N LEU A 310 -11.79 7.58 -12.06
CA LEU A 310 -10.52 7.11 -11.53
C LEU A 310 -10.61 6.82 -10.02
N ARG A 311 -11.39 7.59 -9.24
CA ARG A 311 -11.63 7.33 -7.81
C ARG A 311 -12.42 6.04 -7.58
N VAL A 312 -13.51 5.83 -8.31
CA VAL A 312 -14.28 4.59 -8.20
C VAL A 312 -13.40 3.40 -8.56
N TYR A 313 -12.61 3.52 -9.63
CA TYR A 313 -11.66 2.48 -10.02
C TYR A 313 -10.56 2.25 -8.98
N ALA A 314 -10.03 3.31 -8.34
CA ALA A 314 -9.07 3.21 -7.24
C ALA A 314 -9.61 2.39 -6.06
N ASN A 315 -10.88 2.59 -5.72
CA ASN A 315 -11.55 1.85 -4.66
C ASN A 315 -11.65 0.36 -5.00
N LEU A 316 -11.92 0.01 -6.26
CA LEU A 316 -11.93 -1.38 -6.73
C LEU A 316 -10.55 -2.03 -6.62
N LEU A 317 -9.48 -1.32 -7.01
CA LEU A 317 -8.11 -1.81 -6.88
C LEU A 317 -7.67 -2.02 -5.41
N LYS A 318 -8.25 -1.28 -4.47
CA LYS A 318 -8.03 -1.43 -3.01
C LYS A 318 -8.91 -2.53 -2.39
N GLY A 319 -9.68 -3.26 -3.19
CA GLY A 319 -10.57 -4.33 -2.73
C GLY A 319 -11.84 -3.85 -2.03
N LYS A 320 -12.20 -2.55 -2.13
CA LYS A 320 -13.46 -2.05 -1.58
C LYS A 320 -14.64 -2.54 -2.42
N LEU A 321 -15.72 -2.92 -1.73
CA LEU A 321 -16.97 -3.30 -2.39
C LEU A 321 -17.72 -2.04 -2.84
N VAL A 322 -17.93 -1.90 -4.15
CA VAL A 322 -18.71 -0.81 -4.74
C VAL A 322 -19.96 -1.39 -5.38
N LYS A 323 -21.13 -1.06 -4.86
CA LYS A 323 -22.40 -1.55 -5.42
C LYS A 323 -22.66 -0.87 -6.76
N ALA A 324 -23.06 -1.63 -7.78
CA ALA A 324 -23.46 -1.05 -9.05
C ALA A 324 -24.71 -0.18 -8.86
N SER A 325 -24.74 0.96 -9.53
CA SER A 325 -25.82 1.94 -9.48
C SER A 325 -25.98 2.58 -10.85
N ASN A 326 -27.18 3.06 -11.17
CA ASN A 326 -27.49 3.64 -12.49
C ASN A 326 -27.05 5.11 -12.59
N THR A 327 -25.85 5.44 -12.12
CA THR A 327 -25.30 6.80 -12.28
C THR A 327 -24.53 6.89 -13.59
N PRO A 328 -24.50 8.06 -14.25
CA PRO A 328 -23.77 8.23 -15.52
C PRO A 328 -22.31 7.77 -15.46
N GLU A 329 -21.66 7.91 -14.31
CA GLU A 329 -20.25 7.57 -14.12
C GLU A 329 -20.03 6.05 -13.96
N HIS A 330 -20.94 5.35 -13.28
CA HIS A 330 -20.90 3.88 -13.20
C HIS A 330 -21.20 3.27 -14.56
N ASP A 331 -22.18 3.83 -15.29
CA ASP A 331 -22.48 3.45 -16.67
C ASP A 331 -21.24 3.65 -17.57
N GLU A 332 -20.52 4.77 -17.42
CA GLU A 332 -19.32 5.06 -18.20
C GLU A 332 -18.18 4.06 -17.92
N LEU A 333 -17.97 3.69 -16.65
CA LEU A 333 -17.00 2.64 -16.28
C LEU A 333 -17.40 1.28 -16.88
N LEU A 334 -18.66 0.90 -16.84
CA LEU A 334 -19.16 -0.34 -17.43
C LEU A 334 -19.01 -0.35 -18.97
N LEU A 335 -19.32 0.77 -19.63
CA LEU A 335 -19.20 0.92 -21.08
C LEU A 335 -17.74 0.92 -21.56
N SER A 336 -16.81 1.36 -20.72
CA SER A 336 -15.37 1.22 -21.00
C SER A 336 -14.94 -0.25 -21.09
N GLY A 337 -15.70 -1.17 -20.49
CA GLY A 337 -15.35 -2.58 -20.37
C GLY A 337 -14.28 -2.87 -19.31
N LEU A 338 -13.74 -1.84 -18.63
CA LEU A 338 -12.74 -2.00 -17.57
C LEU A 338 -13.30 -2.73 -16.33
N VAL A 339 -14.58 -2.53 -16.07
CA VAL A 339 -15.30 -3.14 -14.93
C VAL A 339 -16.55 -3.87 -15.41
N ILE A 340 -17.00 -4.84 -14.62
CA ILE A 340 -18.24 -5.59 -14.78
C ILE A 340 -19.04 -5.58 -13.49
N VAL A 341 -20.33 -5.91 -13.57
CA VAL A 341 -21.17 -6.20 -12.40
C VAL A 341 -21.11 -7.70 -12.12
N ASP A 342 -20.76 -8.09 -10.91
CA ASP A 342 -20.80 -9.49 -10.48
C ASP A 342 -22.24 -9.95 -10.16
N ASN A 343 -22.42 -11.25 -9.94
CA ASN A 343 -23.72 -11.85 -9.63
C ASN A 343 -24.36 -11.32 -8.34
N GLN A 344 -23.60 -10.62 -7.50
CA GLN A 344 -24.07 -10.00 -6.25
C GLN A 344 -24.42 -8.51 -6.44
N GLY A 345 -24.25 -7.97 -7.65
CA GLY A 345 -24.55 -6.57 -7.97
C GLY A 345 -23.43 -5.59 -7.63
N TYR A 346 -22.19 -6.06 -7.47
CA TYR A 346 -21.03 -5.21 -7.18
C TYR A 346 -20.13 -5.05 -8.40
N LEU A 347 -19.52 -3.87 -8.53
CA LEU A 347 -18.50 -3.62 -9.54
C LEU A 347 -17.22 -4.41 -9.23
N ARG A 348 -16.64 -5.01 -10.26
CA ARG A 348 -15.35 -5.72 -10.23
C ARG A 348 -14.52 -5.33 -11.45
N VAL A 349 -13.20 -5.35 -11.33
CA VAL A 349 -12.32 -5.24 -12.50
C VAL A 349 -12.60 -6.42 -13.43
N ALA A 350 -12.80 -6.15 -14.72
CA ALA A 350 -13.39 -7.14 -15.63
C ALA A 350 -12.52 -8.39 -15.85
N ASN A 351 -11.19 -8.26 -15.79
CA ASN A 351 -10.26 -9.37 -15.90
C ASN A 351 -8.86 -9.05 -15.31
N ALA A 352 -8.02 -10.08 -15.19
CA ALA A 352 -6.69 -9.98 -14.58
C ALA A 352 -5.70 -9.17 -15.44
N ILE A 353 -5.80 -9.21 -16.77
CA ILE A 353 -4.96 -8.40 -17.67
C ILE A 353 -5.20 -6.91 -17.41
N TYR A 354 -6.47 -6.50 -17.33
CA TYR A 354 -6.82 -5.11 -17.04
C TYR A 354 -6.31 -4.68 -15.67
N GLN A 355 -6.46 -5.52 -14.64
CA GLN A 355 -5.95 -5.22 -13.31
C GLN A 355 -4.42 -5.10 -13.26
N ALA A 356 -3.70 -5.90 -14.07
CA ALA A 356 -2.25 -5.84 -14.16
C ALA A 356 -1.75 -4.59 -14.91
N ILE A 357 -2.47 -4.16 -15.94
CA ILE A 357 -2.12 -2.99 -16.77
C ILE A 357 -2.56 -1.68 -16.12
N PHE A 358 -3.85 -1.55 -15.81
CA PHE A 358 -4.44 -0.39 -15.13
C PHE A 358 -4.31 -0.56 -13.61
N ASN A 359 -3.09 -0.86 -13.15
CA ASN A 359 -2.81 -1.09 -11.74
C ASN A 359 -2.69 0.23 -10.95
N GLN A 360 -2.41 0.13 -9.65
CA GLN A 360 -2.24 1.31 -8.79
C GLN A 360 -1.14 2.26 -9.26
N LYS A 361 -0.04 1.74 -9.85
CA LYS A 361 1.04 2.56 -10.40
C LYS A 361 0.61 3.33 -11.65
N TRP A 362 -0.14 2.69 -12.55
CA TRP A 362 -0.72 3.38 -13.70
C TRP A 362 -1.70 4.48 -13.25
N LEU A 363 -2.58 4.17 -12.30
CA LEU A 363 -3.54 5.12 -11.75
C LEU A 363 -2.82 6.34 -11.13
N TYR A 364 -1.76 6.11 -10.36
CA TYR A 364 -0.92 7.17 -9.82
C TYR A 364 -0.32 8.04 -10.94
N ASN A 365 0.28 7.43 -11.96
CA ASN A 365 0.91 8.18 -13.06
C ASN A 365 -0.10 9.05 -13.82
N VAL A 366 -1.32 8.55 -14.04
CA VAL A 366 -2.39 9.30 -14.71
C VAL A 366 -2.86 10.47 -13.85
N LEU A 367 -3.10 10.24 -12.56
CA LEU A 367 -3.47 11.30 -11.64
C LEU A 367 -2.36 12.35 -11.53
N ALA A 368 -1.09 11.92 -11.46
CA ALA A 368 0.08 12.79 -11.42
C ALA A 368 0.22 13.65 -12.68
N ALA A 369 0.06 13.07 -13.87
CA ALA A 369 0.13 13.80 -15.13
C ALA A 369 -1.00 14.84 -15.29
N SER A 370 -2.12 14.68 -14.57
CA SER A 370 -3.26 15.59 -14.62
C SER A 370 -3.21 16.76 -13.62
N ARG A 371 -2.19 16.82 -12.74
CA ARG A 371 -2.07 17.84 -11.69
C ARG A 371 -1.74 19.23 -12.29
N PRO A 372 -2.44 20.31 -11.91
CA PRO A 372 -2.10 21.68 -12.31
C PRO A 372 -0.78 22.20 -11.70
N TYR A 373 -0.16 21.41 -10.81
CA TYR A 373 1.05 21.73 -10.06
C TYR A 373 2.12 20.63 -10.14
N GLN A 374 2.07 19.76 -11.15
CA GLN A 374 3.02 18.64 -11.30
C GLN A 374 4.48 19.09 -11.33
N SER A 375 4.77 20.23 -11.98
CA SER A 375 6.15 20.70 -12.10
C SER A 375 6.72 21.22 -10.78
N GLU A 376 5.86 21.76 -9.92
CA GLU A 376 6.18 22.33 -8.64
C GLU A 376 6.34 21.27 -7.56
N ILE A 377 5.44 20.28 -7.53
CA ILE A 377 5.54 19.16 -6.60
C ILE A 377 6.78 18.30 -6.91
N ALA A 378 7.12 18.09 -8.18
CA ALA A 378 8.33 17.36 -8.57
C ALA A 378 9.61 18.08 -8.11
N LYS A 379 9.69 19.41 -8.28
CA LYS A 379 10.82 20.19 -7.76
C LYS A 379 10.88 20.19 -6.23
N TRP A 380 9.73 20.18 -5.57
CA TRP A 380 9.64 20.08 -4.12
C TRP A 380 10.10 18.69 -3.64
N GLU A 381 9.72 17.62 -4.34
CA GLU A 381 10.20 16.25 -4.12
C GLU A 381 11.72 16.13 -4.32
N ASP A 382 12.25 16.64 -5.43
CA ASP A 382 13.69 16.66 -5.73
C ASP A 382 14.50 17.41 -4.68
N SER A 383 13.88 18.38 -4.00
CA SER A 383 14.48 19.11 -2.88
C SER A 383 14.40 18.37 -1.54
N ASN A 384 13.98 17.10 -1.51
CA ASN A 384 13.60 16.36 -0.29
C ASN A 384 12.58 17.14 0.57
N PHE A 385 11.60 17.78 -0.07
CA PHE A 385 10.54 18.57 0.56
C PHE A 385 10.99 19.84 1.29
N THR A 386 12.21 20.34 1.03
CA THR A 386 12.78 21.47 1.76
C THR A 386 12.65 22.82 1.04
N ASP A 387 12.57 22.84 -0.30
CA ASP A 387 12.52 24.09 -1.06
C ASP A 387 11.12 24.71 -1.08
N THR A 388 10.94 25.68 -0.19
CA THR A 388 9.68 26.42 -0.05
C THR A 388 9.32 27.31 -1.24
N ASN A 389 10.26 27.59 -2.15
CA ASN A 389 9.99 28.41 -3.33
C ASN A 389 9.20 27.65 -4.41
N CYS A 390 9.22 26.32 -4.34
CA CYS A 390 8.46 25.46 -5.23
C CYS A 390 6.98 25.38 -4.83
N LEU A 391 6.59 25.85 -3.63
CA LEU A 391 5.23 25.75 -3.13
C LEU A 391 4.31 26.82 -3.72
N LEU A 392 3.03 26.46 -3.93
CA LEU A 392 2.06 27.32 -4.59
C LEU A 392 1.63 28.48 -3.68
N THR A 393 1.30 29.62 -4.29
CA THR A 393 0.74 30.78 -3.57
C THR A 393 -0.35 31.46 -4.41
N GLY A 394 -1.21 32.23 -3.74
CA GLY A 394 -2.25 33.03 -4.38
C GLY A 394 -3.23 32.20 -5.23
N LYS A 395 -3.61 32.73 -6.39
CA LYS A 395 -4.63 32.14 -7.27
C LYS A 395 -4.30 30.70 -7.71
N LYS A 396 -3.02 30.39 -7.94
CA LYS A 396 -2.58 29.05 -8.35
C LYS A 396 -2.82 27.99 -7.25
N LEU A 397 -2.67 28.37 -5.98
CA LEU A 397 -3.01 27.50 -4.85
C LEU A 397 -4.52 27.29 -4.73
N GLU A 398 -5.33 28.34 -4.90
CA GLU A 398 -6.80 28.25 -4.87
C GLU A 398 -7.34 27.35 -5.99
N GLU A 399 -6.86 27.53 -7.22
CA GLU A 399 -7.21 26.70 -8.38
C GLU A 399 -6.78 25.24 -8.17
N SER A 400 -5.62 25.01 -7.58
CA SER A 400 -5.09 23.67 -7.30
C SER A 400 -5.84 22.93 -6.18
N LYS A 401 -6.32 23.66 -5.17
CA LYS A 401 -7.20 23.12 -4.12
C LYS A 401 -8.58 22.78 -4.67
N LYS A 402 -9.16 23.68 -5.47
CA LYS A 402 -10.43 23.42 -6.15
C LYS A 402 -10.34 22.22 -7.08
N TRP A 403 -9.21 22.05 -7.76
CA TRP A 403 -8.93 20.86 -8.57
C TRP A 403 -8.80 19.57 -7.74
N GLN A 404 -8.44 19.65 -6.46
CA GLN A 404 -8.31 18.50 -5.55
C GLN A 404 -9.65 18.08 -4.91
N GLU A 405 -10.63 18.98 -4.75
CA GLU A 405 -11.87 18.73 -3.98
C GLU A 405 -12.67 17.48 -4.40
N ASP A 406 -12.56 17.06 -5.66
CA ASP A 406 -13.26 15.91 -6.23
C ASP A 406 -12.38 14.67 -6.46
N LYS A 407 -11.07 14.74 -6.15
CA LYS A 407 -10.08 13.68 -6.45
C LYS A 407 -9.48 13.10 -5.18
N GLU A 408 -9.49 11.76 -5.05
CA GLU A 408 -8.66 11.07 -4.04
C GLU A 408 -7.25 10.94 -4.59
N LEU A 409 -6.35 11.80 -4.11
CA LEU A 409 -4.95 11.87 -4.52
C LEU A 409 -4.03 11.13 -3.54
N ASP A 410 -2.76 11.02 -3.90
CA ASP A 410 -1.73 10.41 -3.06
C ASP A 410 -1.33 11.34 -1.89
N SER A 411 -0.71 10.81 -0.83
CA SER A 411 -0.41 11.60 0.39
C SER A 411 0.42 12.85 0.08
N ILE A 412 1.26 12.77 -0.95
CA ILE A 412 2.17 13.82 -1.40
C ILE A 412 1.44 15.06 -1.92
N ASP A 413 0.30 14.90 -2.60
CA ASP A 413 -0.52 16.00 -3.12
C ASP A 413 -1.13 16.83 -2.00
N TYR A 414 -1.67 16.13 -0.99
CA TYR A 414 -2.19 16.76 0.21
C TYR A 414 -1.07 17.45 1.00
N ARG A 415 0.10 16.82 1.13
CA ARG A 415 1.28 17.41 1.77
C ARG A 415 1.75 18.67 1.05
N PHE A 416 1.84 18.64 -0.27
CA PHE A 416 2.29 19.76 -1.10
C PHE A 416 1.32 20.94 -1.05
N LEU A 417 0.01 20.69 -1.17
CA LEU A 417 -1.00 21.76 -1.08
C LEU A 417 -1.15 22.32 0.33
N ALA A 418 -1.00 21.49 1.36
CA ALA A 418 -0.97 21.95 2.75
C ALA A 418 0.29 22.76 3.07
N ALA A 419 1.46 22.34 2.60
CA ALA A 419 2.70 23.10 2.73
C ALA A 419 2.63 24.44 1.97
N SER A 420 1.97 24.46 0.81
CA SER A 420 1.69 25.67 0.05
C SER A 420 0.77 26.64 0.79
N GLU A 421 -0.23 26.11 1.50
CA GLU A 421 -1.11 26.89 2.37
C GLU A 421 -0.38 27.40 3.61
N SER A 422 0.42 26.57 4.27
CA SER A 422 1.13 26.97 5.49
C SER A 422 2.15 28.07 5.21
N ILE A 423 2.85 28.04 4.07
CA ILE A 423 3.73 29.15 3.65
C ILE A 423 2.97 30.40 3.24
N THR A 424 1.80 30.28 2.62
CA THR A 424 0.96 31.45 2.33
C THR A 424 0.51 32.12 3.63
N ARG A 425 0.09 31.32 4.63
CA ARG A 425 -0.23 31.80 5.98
C ARG A 425 1.00 32.37 6.70
N GLN A 426 2.15 31.71 6.63
CA GLN A 426 3.39 32.18 7.25
C GLN A 426 3.88 33.50 6.62
N LYS A 427 3.75 33.68 5.31
CA LYS A 427 4.05 34.94 4.62
C LYS A 427 3.09 36.05 5.07
N GLN A 428 1.79 35.75 5.23
CA GLN A 428 0.81 36.70 5.79
C GLN A 428 1.11 37.03 7.25
N SER A 429 1.43 36.04 8.09
CA SER A 429 1.82 36.22 9.49
C SER A 429 3.16 36.94 9.65
N ARG A 430 4.13 36.74 8.73
CA ARG A 430 5.37 37.53 8.67
C ARG A 430 5.08 38.97 8.29
N LEU A 431 4.18 39.23 7.33
CA LEU A 431 3.75 40.58 6.99
C LEU A 431 3.09 41.26 8.21
N PHE A 432 2.28 40.50 8.95
CA PHE A 432 1.66 40.93 10.21
C PHE A 432 2.71 41.17 11.31
N MET A 433 3.73 40.33 11.44
CA MET A 433 4.85 40.49 12.38
C MET A 433 5.78 41.63 11.99
N VAL A 434 5.95 41.95 10.70
CA VAL A 434 6.67 43.14 10.23
C VAL A 434 5.86 44.39 10.55
N ALA A 435 4.54 44.37 10.36
CA ALA A 435 3.65 45.45 10.79
C ALA A 435 3.64 45.63 12.33
N ALA A 436 3.63 44.54 13.09
CA ALA A 436 3.80 44.54 14.55
C ALA A 436 5.24 44.91 14.98
N GLY A 437 6.22 44.61 14.15
CA GLY A 437 7.63 45.00 14.24
C GLY A 437 7.79 46.51 14.11
N ILE A 438 7.06 47.10 13.16
CA ILE A 438 6.99 48.56 12.99
C ILE A 438 6.28 49.20 14.21
N PHE A 439 5.22 48.58 14.70
CA PHE A 439 4.52 49.01 15.92
C PHE A 439 5.44 48.91 17.17
N THR A 440 6.26 47.87 17.26
CA THR A 440 7.26 47.72 18.34
C THR A 440 8.44 48.65 18.16
N THR A 441 8.86 49.02 16.93
CA THR A 441 9.90 50.06 16.74
C THR A 441 9.47 51.42 17.28
N ILE A 442 8.17 51.76 17.17
CA ILE A 442 7.59 52.97 17.77
C ILE A 442 7.64 52.87 19.30
N VAL A 443 7.38 51.70 19.87
CA VAL A 443 7.46 51.44 21.33
C VAL A 443 8.93 51.42 21.82
N THR A 444 9.88 50.93 21.04
CA THR A 444 11.31 50.96 21.37
C THR A 444 11.92 52.37 21.31
N GLY A 445 11.34 53.26 20.47
CA GLY A 445 11.68 54.69 20.50
C GLY A 445 11.30 55.36 21.81
N LEU A 446 10.29 54.84 22.52
CA LEU A 446 9.80 55.36 23.79
C LEU A 446 10.49 54.75 25.03
N LEU A 447 11.13 53.58 24.93
CA LEU A 447 11.68 52.84 26.09
C LEU A 447 13.21 52.69 26.13
N GLY A 448 13.95 53.17 25.13
CA GLY A 448 15.42 53.31 25.19
C GLY A 448 16.21 52.04 24.83
N LEU A 449 17.17 52.20 23.91
CA LEU A 449 18.02 51.16 23.31
C LEU A 449 18.87 50.34 24.30
N GLY A 450 19.19 50.88 25.47
CA GLY A 450 20.03 50.20 26.47
C GLY A 450 19.35 49.00 27.14
N PHE A 451 18.02 48.98 27.21
CA PHE A 451 17.27 47.86 27.80
C PHE A 451 17.15 46.68 26.81
N TYR A 452 17.19 46.96 25.51
CA TYR A 452 16.96 45.99 24.43
C TYR A 452 18.11 44.99 24.27
N GLN A 453 19.37 45.43 24.42
CA GLN A 453 20.55 44.59 24.23
C GLN A 453 20.87 43.67 25.42
N SER A 454 20.57 44.09 26.66
CA SER A 454 20.85 43.28 27.86
C SER A 454 19.76 42.24 28.15
N TRP A 455 18.51 42.52 27.76
CA TRP A 455 17.36 41.73 28.21
C TRP A 455 16.93 40.61 27.24
N LEU A 456 17.13 40.75 25.92
CA LEU A 456 16.58 39.81 24.90
C LEU A 456 17.61 38.91 24.20
N LEU A 457 18.89 39.31 24.05
CA LEU A 457 19.92 38.47 23.43
C LEU A 457 20.16 37.12 24.14
N PRO A 458 20.11 37.01 25.48
CA PRO A 458 20.17 35.73 26.18
C PRO A 458 18.95 34.83 25.94
N TYR A 459 17.81 35.39 25.53
CA TYR A 459 16.56 34.67 25.29
C TYR A 459 16.58 33.92 23.95
N PHE A 460 17.15 34.50 22.90
CA PHE A 460 17.24 33.85 21.57
C PHE A 460 18.24 32.68 21.52
N TYR A 461 19.31 32.69 22.33
CA TYR A 461 20.26 31.58 22.43
C TYR A 461 19.73 30.36 23.18
N LYS A 462 18.59 30.48 23.88
CA LYS A 462 17.98 29.42 24.69
C LYS A 462 16.79 28.71 24.02
N ILE A 463 16.49 29.02 22.75
CA ILE A 463 15.42 28.32 22.02
C ILE A 463 15.91 26.91 21.66
N PRO A 464 15.29 25.83 22.17
CA PRO A 464 15.72 24.47 21.88
C PRO A 464 15.37 24.07 20.43
N TYR A 465 16.04 23.03 19.93
CA TYR A 465 15.80 22.41 18.61
C TYR A 465 15.96 23.34 17.41
N THR A 466 16.85 24.34 17.52
CA THR A 466 17.13 25.30 16.43
C THR A 466 18.26 24.84 15.53
N LYS A 467 19.20 24.05 16.06
CA LYS A 467 20.25 23.42 15.26
C LYS A 467 19.78 22.06 14.77
N GLU A 468 19.84 21.85 13.45
CA GLU A 468 19.39 20.61 12.79
C GLU A 468 17.96 20.20 13.22
N PRO A 469 16.98 21.10 13.07
CA PRO A 469 15.62 20.89 13.57
C PRO A 469 14.95 19.63 13.01
N GLN A 470 15.40 19.14 11.85
CA GLN A 470 14.91 17.89 11.24
C GLN A 470 15.14 16.65 12.11
N LEU A 471 16.04 16.70 13.09
CA LEU A 471 16.33 15.59 13.99
C LEU A 471 15.31 15.44 15.13
N PHE A 472 14.43 16.42 15.34
CA PHE A 472 13.51 16.45 16.48
C PHE A 472 12.06 16.50 16.05
N SER A 473 11.18 15.87 16.83
CA SER A 473 9.75 16.08 16.74
C SER A 473 9.02 15.74 18.03
N GLN A 474 7.95 16.50 18.28
CA GLN A 474 6.94 16.28 19.29
C GLN A 474 5.54 16.03 18.67
N GLY A 475 5.43 16.04 17.34
CA GLY A 475 4.17 15.96 16.62
C GLY A 475 4.10 16.82 15.37
N GLU A 476 5.08 17.70 15.17
CA GLU A 476 5.13 18.68 14.09
C GLU A 476 5.83 18.19 12.82
N LYS A 477 6.40 16.98 12.78
CA LYS A 477 6.91 16.35 11.56
C LYS A 477 7.00 14.83 11.71
N LYS A 478 7.28 14.11 10.62
CA LYS A 478 7.60 12.67 10.68
C LYS A 478 9.10 12.50 10.91
N LEU A 479 9.51 11.66 11.85
CA LEU A 479 10.90 11.21 12.00
C LEU A 479 11.10 9.79 11.45
N LEU A 480 10.07 8.94 11.48
CA LEU A 480 10.13 7.57 10.97
C LEU A 480 9.34 7.41 9.65
N ILE A 481 9.99 6.83 8.63
CA ILE A 481 9.40 6.58 7.30
C ILE A 481 9.08 5.08 7.18
N LYS A 482 7.81 4.69 7.35
CA LYS A 482 7.39 3.28 7.21
C LYS A 482 6.25 3.11 6.21
N GLN A 483 5.12 3.81 6.43
CA GLN A 483 3.93 3.72 5.60
C GLN A 483 3.19 5.07 5.56
N GLU A 484 2.48 5.32 4.47
CA GLU A 484 1.64 6.52 4.36
C GLU A 484 0.41 6.41 5.25
N ASN A 485 0.15 7.45 6.05
CA ASN A 485 -1.02 7.51 6.91
C ASN A 485 -1.63 8.91 6.82
N PHE A 486 -2.73 9.02 6.06
CA PHE A 486 -3.44 10.27 5.80
C PHE A 486 -3.77 11.05 7.09
N TYR A 487 -4.25 10.35 8.12
CA TYR A 487 -4.63 11.00 9.38
C TYR A 487 -3.41 11.48 10.16
N LYS A 488 -2.27 10.77 10.08
CA LYS A 488 -1.00 11.21 10.67
C LYS A 488 -0.51 12.50 10.03
N ASP A 489 -0.52 12.56 8.69
CA ASP A 489 -0.13 13.76 7.93
C ASP A 489 -0.99 14.98 8.28
N ARG A 490 -2.32 14.79 8.33
CA ARG A 490 -3.25 15.84 8.75
C ARG A 490 -3.04 16.24 10.21
N GLY A 491 -2.78 15.28 11.09
CA GLY A 491 -2.51 15.52 12.50
C GLY A 491 -1.26 16.36 12.71
N ILE A 492 -0.20 16.09 11.94
CA ILE A 492 1.04 16.88 11.95
C ILE A 492 0.78 18.33 11.57
N LEU A 493 0.02 18.57 10.50
CA LEU A 493 -0.33 19.93 10.07
C LEU A 493 -1.15 20.66 11.15
N ALA A 494 -2.14 19.98 11.74
CA ALA A 494 -2.92 20.55 12.84
C ALA A 494 -2.05 20.87 14.07
N PHE A 495 -1.06 20.02 14.37
CA PHE A 495 -0.12 20.25 15.47
C PHE A 495 0.80 21.45 15.19
N GLN A 496 1.31 21.59 13.95
CA GLN A 496 2.08 22.76 13.49
C GLN A 496 1.28 24.07 13.63
N ASP A 497 -0.02 24.04 13.32
CA ASP A 497 -0.94 25.17 13.45
C ASP A 497 -1.37 25.43 14.91
N ALA A 498 -0.80 24.72 15.89
CA ALA A 498 -1.19 24.73 17.30
C ALA A 498 -2.67 24.37 17.55
N ASN A 499 -3.34 23.73 16.59
CA ASN A 499 -4.69 23.19 16.74
C ASN A 499 -4.62 21.79 17.37
N TYR A 500 -4.21 21.74 18.65
CA TYR A 500 -3.97 20.49 19.35
C TYR A 500 -5.24 19.64 19.55
N LEU A 501 -6.43 20.26 19.51
CA LEU A 501 -7.70 19.53 19.60
C LEU A 501 -7.95 18.70 18.34
N GLU A 502 -7.77 19.31 17.17
CA GLU A 502 -7.86 18.60 15.89
C GLU A 502 -6.71 17.60 15.74
N ALA A 503 -5.48 17.99 16.09
CA ALA A 503 -4.32 17.11 16.06
C ALA A 503 -4.56 15.83 16.90
N LYS A 504 -5.09 15.96 18.12
CA LYS A 504 -5.47 14.83 18.98
C LYS A 504 -6.47 13.89 18.28
N GLN A 505 -7.51 14.43 17.65
CA GLN A 505 -8.53 13.62 16.97
C GLN A 505 -7.94 12.87 15.76
N LEU A 506 -7.08 13.55 15.00
CA LEU A 506 -6.43 13.00 13.81
C LEU A 506 -5.39 11.94 14.17
N PHE A 507 -4.52 12.19 15.15
CA PHE A 507 -3.57 11.18 15.63
C PHE A 507 -4.27 9.95 16.21
N LYS A 508 -5.42 10.13 16.89
CA LYS A 508 -6.23 8.99 17.34
C LYS A 508 -6.72 8.14 16.17
N LYS A 509 -7.25 8.75 15.10
CA LYS A 509 -7.66 8.03 13.89
C LYS A 509 -6.48 7.37 13.19
N ALA A 510 -5.34 8.05 13.15
CA ALA A 510 -4.11 7.54 12.57
C ALA A 510 -3.62 6.28 13.30
N TYR A 511 -3.67 6.29 14.64
CA TYR A 511 -3.28 5.16 15.48
C TYR A 511 -4.25 3.99 15.32
N LEU A 512 -5.56 4.24 15.23
CA LEU A 512 -6.55 3.17 15.01
C LEU A 512 -6.38 2.49 13.64
N ALA A 513 -5.85 3.21 12.64
CA ALA A 513 -5.55 2.65 11.33
C ALA A 513 -4.24 1.85 11.30
N HIS A 514 -3.23 2.29 12.05
CA HIS A 514 -1.89 1.72 12.11
C HIS A 514 -1.40 1.65 13.57
N PRO A 515 -1.92 0.71 14.38
CA PRO A 515 -1.59 0.62 15.80
C PRO A 515 -0.13 0.26 16.07
N GLU A 516 0.58 -0.31 15.09
CA GLU A 516 2.00 -0.68 15.15
C GLU A 516 2.98 0.50 15.09
N ASP A 517 2.51 1.70 14.73
CA ASP A 517 3.35 2.90 14.61
C ASP A 517 3.37 3.72 15.92
N ALA A 518 4.42 3.51 16.73
CA ALA A 518 4.56 4.14 18.04
C ALA A 518 4.74 5.66 17.99
N GLU A 519 5.27 6.20 16.88
CA GLU A 519 5.40 7.65 16.69
C GLU A 519 4.01 8.33 16.75
N ILE A 520 2.98 7.68 16.19
CA ILE A 520 1.62 8.21 16.19
C ILE A 520 1.04 8.27 17.61
N LEU A 521 1.25 7.20 18.40
CA LEU A 521 0.71 7.16 19.77
C LEU A 521 1.40 8.22 20.65
N ILE A 522 2.69 8.46 20.45
CA ILE A 522 3.41 9.57 21.11
C ILE A 522 2.79 10.90 20.71
N TYR A 523 2.59 11.16 19.42
CA TYR A 523 2.02 12.43 18.94
C TYR A 523 0.59 12.67 19.44
N TYR A 524 -0.21 11.61 19.53
CA TYR A 524 -1.52 11.65 20.16
C TYR A 524 -1.43 12.11 21.63
N ASN A 525 -0.52 11.53 22.41
CA ASN A 525 -0.32 11.88 23.82
C ASN A 525 0.29 13.27 24.01
N ASN A 526 1.21 13.68 23.12
CA ASN A 526 1.76 15.03 23.13
C ASN A 526 0.66 16.06 22.83
N ALA A 527 -0.22 15.82 21.86
CA ALA A 527 -1.36 16.71 21.62
C ALA A 527 -2.25 16.87 22.87
N ILE A 528 -2.42 15.82 23.68
CA ILE A 528 -3.12 15.91 24.98
C ILE A 528 -2.33 16.78 25.97
N ALA A 529 -1.03 16.59 26.08
CA ALA A 529 -0.17 17.39 26.96
C ALA A 529 -0.20 18.88 26.57
N TYR A 530 -0.11 19.20 25.28
CA TYR A 530 -0.18 20.57 24.78
C TYR A 530 -1.56 21.21 25.03
N LEU A 531 -2.66 20.44 24.95
CA LEU A 531 -4.00 20.92 25.32
C LEU A 531 -4.14 21.26 26.81
N SER A 532 -3.45 20.56 27.70
CA SER A 532 -3.50 20.83 29.14
C SER A 532 -2.66 22.03 29.54
N ASN A 533 -1.63 22.36 28.76
CA ASN A 533 -0.59 23.35 29.06
C ASN A 533 0.12 23.11 30.41
N ASN A 534 0.01 21.91 30.99
CA ASN A 534 0.64 21.51 32.24
C ASN A 534 1.30 20.15 32.04
N TYR A 535 2.58 20.17 31.66
CA TYR A 535 3.34 18.96 31.35
C TYR A 535 4.84 19.12 31.62
N VAL A 536 5.48 17.99 31.86
CA VAL A 536 6.94 17.82 31.82
C VAL A 536 7.33 17.00 30.59
N THR A 537 8.58 17.10 30.15
CA THR A 537 9.07 16.42 28.95
C THR A 537 10.16 15.43 29.30
N LEU A 538 10.09 14.23 28.70
CA LEU A 538 11.25 13.36 28.56
C LEU A 538 11.71 13.39 27.10
N ALA A 539 13.02 13.44 26.90
CA ALA A 539 13.59 13.27 25.57
C ALA A 539 13.89 11.79 25.30
N VAL A 540 13.61 11.34 24.09
CA VAL A 540 13.89 9.97 23.66
C VAL A 540 14.77 10.03 22.44
N VAL A 541 15.98 9.47 22.53
CA VAL A 541 16.95 9.49 21.44
C VAL A 541 17.01 8.14 20.75
N ILE A 542 16.68 8.11 19.46
CA ILE A 542 16.56 6.92 18.64
C ILE A 542 17.53 6.92 17.44
N PRO A 543 17.91 5.74 16.93
CA PRO A 543 18.74 5.61 15.74
C PRO A 543 17.85 5.54 14.47
N SER A 544 17.83 6.54 13.60
CA SER A 544 17.09 6.44 12.31
C SER A 544 18.02 6.41 11.08
N GLY A 545 17.51 5.78 10.00
CA GLY A 545 18.27 5.27 8.84
C GLY A 545 17.69 3.94 8.31
N LYS A 546 18.53 2.99 7.88
CA LYS A 546 18.11 1.61 7.47
C LYS A 546 17.49 0.77 8.61
N LYS A 547 17.40 1.29 9.84
CA LYS A 547 17.01 0.56 11.07
C LYS A 547 15.72 1.08 11.72
N ASN A 548 14.69 1.36 10.92
CA ASN A 548 13.41 1.89 11.41
C ASN A 548 12.69 0.95 12.40
N GLU A 549 12.95 -0.35 12.35
CA GLU A 549 12.35 -1.33 13.25
C GLU A 549 12.83 -1.15 14.69
N ILE A 550 14.14 -1.00 14.90
CA ILE A 550 14.75 -0.77 16.22
C ILE A 550 14.19 0.50 16.87
N SER A 551 14.10 1.59 16.09
CA SER A 551 13.47 2.83 16.55
C SER A 551 12.03 2.59 17.00
N GLN A 552 11.25 1.83 16.24
CA GLN A 552 9.87 1.50 16.61
C GLN A 552 9.80 0.68 17.91
N GLU A 553 10.66 -0.32 18.09
CA GLU A 553 10.68 -1.12 19.34
C GLU A 553 10.94 -0.25 20.58
N ILE A 554 11.95 0.63 20.52
CA ILE A 554 12.27 1.56 21.62
C ILE A 554 11.07 2.47 21.90
N LEU A 555 10.51 3.08 20.85
CA LEU A 555 9.37 3.99 20.99
C LEU A 555 8.11 3.29 21.52
N LYS A 556 7.84 2.02 21.18
CA LYS A 556 6.66 1.28 21.68
C LYS A 556 6.65 1.20 23.20
N GLY A 557 7.79 0.87 23.81
CA GLY A 557 7.89 0.79 25.27
C GLY A 557 7.56 2.13 25.92
N ILE A 558 8.12 3.20 25.37
CA ILE A 558 7.98 4.56 25.93
C ILE A 558 6.58 5.11 25.67
N ALA A 559 6.04 4.92 24.47
CA ALA A 559 4.69 5.32 24.09
C ALA A 559 3.63 4.63 24.94
N GLN A 560 3.81 3.35 25.25
CA GLN A 560 2.90 2.60 26.13
C GLN A 560 2.93 3.16 27.56
N ALA A 561 4.11 3.43 28.11
CA ALA A 561 4.26 4.03 29.44
C ALA A 561 3.64 5.44 29.49
N GLN A 562 3.89 6.27 28.46
CA GLN A 562 3.30 7.60 28.33
C GLN A 562 1.78 7.55 28.25
N TYR A 563 1.24 6.66 27.40
CA TYR A 563 -0.20 6.50 27.23
C TYR A 563 -0.87 6.08 28.55
N LEU A 564 -0.32 5.11 29.26
CA LEU A 564 -0.83 4.69 30.57
C LEU A 564 -0.77 5.82 31.60
N PHE A 565 0.35 6.54 31.66
CA PHE A 565 0.50 7.68 32.57
C PHE A 565 -0.54 8.77 32.29
N ASN A 566 -0.69 9.21 31.04
CA ASN A 566 -1.60 10.29 30.66
C ASN A 566 -3.08 9.89 30.72
N SER A 567 -3.40 8.60 30.51
CA SER A 567 -4.78 8.10 30.49
C SER A 567 -5.36 7.80 31.89
N GLN A 568 -4.50 7.53 32.87
CA GLN A 568 -4.90 7.18 34.24
C GLN A 568 -5.04 8.38 35.19
N LEU A 569 -4.90 9.60 34.69
CA LEU A 569 -5.03 10.81 35.51
C LEU A 569 -6.51 11.06 35.87
N PRO A 570 -6.84 11.39 37.14
CA PRO A 570 -8.21 11.69 37.56
C PRO A 570 -8.74 12.92 36.83
N THR A 571 -10.05 13.09 36.66
CA THR A 571 -10.64 14.27 36.00
C THR A 571 -10.55 15.54 36.88
N ASN A 572 -9.35 16.10 37.03
CA ASN A 572 -9.04 17.31 37.79
C ASN A 572 -8.26 18.34 36.93
N ALA A 573 -8.42 19.62 37.21
CA ALA A 573 -7.84 20.72 36.41
C ALA A 573 -6.30 20.88 36.55
N ASN A 574 -5.66 20.22 37.52
CA ASN A 574 -4.22 20.37 37.82
C ASN A 574 -3.37 19.13 37.44
N ASN A 575 -3.88 18.29 36.53
CA ASN A 575 -3.15 17.11 36.09
C ASN A 575 -1.85 17.49 35.38
N LEU A 576 -0.74 16.87 35.79
CA LEU A 576 0.54 16.97 35.10
C LEU A 576 0.63 15.86 34.06
N PHE A 577 0.78 16.24 32.79
CA PHE A 577 0.93 15.31 31.68
C PHE A 577 2.41 15.06 31.35
N LEU A 578 2.66 13.93 30.70
CA LEU A 578 3.96 13.60 30.14
C LEU A 578 3.97 13.87 28.64
N ASN A 579 4.87 14.75 28.22
CA ASN A 579 5.23 15.01 26.83
C ASN A 579 6.53 14.25 26.48
N ILE A 580 6.65 13.81 25.24
CA ILE A 580 7.86 13.15 24.73
C ILE A 580 8.39 13.93 23.54
N VAL A 581 9.65 14.37 23.59
CA VAL A 581 10.37 14.81 22.40
C VAL A 581 11.17 13.65 21.86
N ILE A 582 10.91 13.27 20.61
CA ILE A 582 11.68 12.27 19.91
C ILE A 582 12.83 12.99 19.22
N ALA A 583 14.05 12.50 19.40
CA ALA A 583 15.25 12.97 18.75
C ALA A 583 15.93 11.82 18.00
N ASN A 584 16.45 12.11 16.81
CA ASN A 584 17.15 11.15 15.98
C ASN A 584 18.64 11.51 15.91
N ASP A 585 19.50 10.62 16.38
CA ASP A 585 20.95 10.80 16.31
C ASP A 585 21.61 10.05 15.14
N ASN A 586 20.82 9.36 14.31
CA ASN A 586 21.26 8.47 13.23
C ASN A 586 22.28 7.40 13.66
N ASN A 587 22.39 7.11 14.96
CA ASN A 587 23.45 6.33 15.55
C ASN A 587 24.87 6.85 15.23
N ASP A 588 25.04 8.17 15.10
CA ASP A 588 26.32 8.83 14.85
C ASP A 588 26.76 9.67 16.06
N GLU A 589 28.00 9.50 16.51
CA GLU A 589 28.53 10.18 17.70
C GLU A 589 28.52 11.71 17.60
N LYS A 590 28.75 12.27 16.41
CA LYS A 590 28.77 13.73 16.20
C LYS A 590 27.34 14.27 16.25
N VAL A 591 26.40 13.55 15.62
CA VAL A 591 24.98 13.90 15.65
C VAL A 591 24.43 13.72 17.07
N ALA A 592 24.80 12.67 17.81
CA ALA A 592 24.44 12.47 19.21
C ALA A 592 24.85 13.65 20.11
N LYS A 593 26.06 14.20 19.90
CA LYS A 593 26.52 15.43 20.58
C LYS A 593 25.69 16.66 20.21
N ILE A 594 25.20 16.75 18.98
CA ILE A 594 24.31 17.84 18.53
C ILE A 594 22.94 17.69 19.20
N VAL A 595 22.39 16.47 19.18
CA VAL A 595 21.12 16.13 19.82
C VAL A 595 21.13 16.48 21.29
N ALA A 596 22.14 16.03 22.03
CA ALA A 596 22.29 16.33 23.45
C ALA A 596 22.37 17.86 23.72
N LYS A 597 23.11 18.61 22.90
CA LYS A 597 23.22 20.08 23.03
C LYS A 597 21.91 20.81 22.83
N GLU A 598 21.02 20.31 21.98
CA GLU A 598 19.70 20.93 21.80
C GLU A 598 18.72 20.50 22.89
N ILE A 599 18.77 19.24 23.34
CA ILE A 599 17.94 18.73 24.43
C ILE A 599 18.18 19.51 25.73
N VAL A 600 19.45 19.73 26.12
CA VAL A 600 19.77 20.46 27.37
C VAL A 600 19.37 21.95 27.34
N LYS A 601 18.98 22.50 26.18
CA LYS A 601 18.44 23.87 26.09
C LYS A 601 16.96 23.94 26.47
N ASP A 602 16.23 22.83 26.41
CA ASP A 602 14.80 22.80 26.72
C ASP A 602 14.58 22.65 28.24
N PRO A 603 14.13 23.71 28.93
CA PRO A 603 13.95 23.66 30.39
C PRO A 603 12.81 22.75 30.83
N LYS A 604 11.96 22.26 29.91
CA LYS A 604 10.92 21.28 30.23
C LYS A 604 11.42 19.84 30.19
N VAL A 605 12.61 19.59 29.64
CA VAL A 605 13.20 18.25 29.62
C VAL A 605 13.82 17.95 30.97
N ILE A 606 13.28 16.93 31.65
CA ILE A 606 13.71 16.53 32.99
C ILE A 606 14.50 15.20 33.01
N GLY A 607 14.63 14.55 31.86
CA GLY A 607 15.33 13.28 31.70
C GLY A 607 15.39 12.84 30.24
N VAL A 608 16.34 11.96 29.95
CA VAL A 608 16.57 11.41 28.61
C VAL A 608 16.54 9.89 28.65
N ILE A 609 15.86 9.26 27.69
CA ILE A 609 15.93 7.82 27.43
C ILE A 609 16.69 7.61 26.13
N GLY A 610 17.83 6.91 26.19
CA GLY A 610 18.75 6.75 25.06
C GLY A 610 20.20 6.66 25.55
N HIS A 611 21.20 6.79 24.69
CA HIS A 611 21.09 6.65 23.23
C HIS A 611 20.99 5.15 22.88
N TYR A 612 20.87 4.80 21.60
CA TYR A 612 20.73 3.41 21.21
C TYR A 612 22.01 2.59 21.42
N SER A 613 23.14 3.06 20.88
CA SER A 613 24.46 2.41 20.98
C SER A 613 25.28 2.94 22.13
N SER A 614 26.27 2.16 22.54
CA SER A 614 27.25 2.58 23.55
C SER A 614 28.12 3.74 23.08
N GLU A 615 28.49 3.80 21.80
CA GLU A 615 29.27 4.89 21.20
C GLU A 615 28.51 6.22 21.26
N ALA A 616 27.24 6.23 20.82
CA ALA A 616 26.42 7.44 20.86
C ALA A 616 26.14 7.90 22.30
N THR A 617 25.91 6.95 23.21
CA THR A 617 25.70 7.23 24.63
C THR A 617 26.95 7.87 25.25
N LEU A 618 28.12 7.27 25.06
CA LEU A 618 29.40 7.79 25.55
C LEU A 618 29.71 9.19 24.98
N ALA A 619 29.39 9.42 23.70
CA ALA A 619 29.59 10.71 23.04
C ALA A 619 28.71 11.82 23.63
N ALA A 620 27.48 11.52 24.03
CA ALA A 620 26.49 12.47 24.52
C ALA A 620 26.54 12.69 26.04
N LEU A 621 26.88 11.66 26.82
CA LEU A 621 26.83 11.65 28.28
C LEU A 621 27.49 12.88 28.94
N PRO A 622 28.71 13.33 28.56
CA PRO A 622 29.35 14.48 29.19
C PRO A 622 28.58 15.81 29.04
N ILE A 623 27.61 15.88 28.12
CA ILE A 623 26.77 17.06 27.89
C ILE A 623 25.58 17.04 28.86
N TYR A 624 24.97 15.87 29.07
CA TYR A 624 23.89 15.69 30.03
C TYR A 624 24.37 15.83 31.48
N GLU A 625 25.54 15.29 31.81
CA GLU A 625 26.16 15.44 33.14
C GLU A 625 26.38 16.90 33.52
N ARG A 626 26.96 17.69 32.61
CA ARG A 626 27.18 19.13 32.83
C ARG A 626 25.88 19.90 32.99
N ALA A 627 24.80 19.43 32.35
CA ALA A 627 23.47 20.00 32.47
C ALA A 627 22.65 19.40 33.63
N LYS A 628 23.20 18.40 34.36
CA LYS A 628 22.51 17.64 35.41
C LYS A 628 21.17 17.07 34.96
N ILE A 629 21.15 16.52 33.75
CA ILE A 629 19.99 15.81 33.19
C ILE A 629 20.31 14.32 33.21
N THR A 630 19.44 13.55 33.88
CA THR A 630 19.62 12.10 33.99
C THR A 630 19.36 11.41 32.65
N LEU A 631 20.26 10.51 32.25
CA LEU A 631 20.15 9.63 31.09
C LEU A 631 19.87 8.20 31.56
N ILE A 632 18.76 7.60 31.11
CA ILE A 632 18.51 6.16 31.28
C ILE A 632 18.69 5.46 29.92
N SER A 633 19.74 4.66 29.79
CA SER A 633 19.91 3.77 28.65
C SER A 633 19.01 2.54 28.78
N SER A 634 18.27 2.23 27.72
CA SER A 634 17.45 1.01 27.65
C SER A 634 18.02 -0.05 26.71
N THR A 635 19.15 0.23 26.05
CA THR A 635 19.72 -0.64 25.00
C THR A 635 21.24 -0.70 24.95
N SER A 636 21.96 0.31 25.46
CA SER A 636 23.42 0.29 25.56
C SER A 636 23.87 -0.45 26.83
N SER A 637 24.70 -1.47 26.64
CA SER A 637 25.12 -2.44 27.66
C SER A 637 26.57 -2.28 28.11
N SER A 638 27.33 -1.33 27.55
CA SER A 638 28.76 -1.23 27.83
C SER A 638 29.09 -0.82 29.25
N ASN A 639 30.01 -1.51 29.93
CA ASN A 639 30.42 -1.20 31.29
C ASN A 639 31.31 0.06 31.34
N VAL A 640 31.90 0.47 30.21
CA VAL A 640 32.72 1.69 30.09
C VAL A 640 31.92 2.98 30.38
N ILE A 641 30.60 2.92 30.31
CA ILE A 641 29.71 4.07 30.50
C ILE A 641 29.29 4.16 31.97
N GLU A 642 29.94 5.06 32.70
CA GLU A 642 29.70 5.31 34.13
C GLU A 642 29.46 6.80 34.39
N SER A 643 28.46 7.11 35.22
CA SER A 643 28.17 8.45 35.71
C SER A 643 27.12 8.40 36.83
N GLU A 644 27.14 9.40 37.73
CA GLU A 644 26.05 9.66 38.69
C GLU A 644 24.73 10.01 37.98
N TYR A 645 24.80 10.58 36.77
CA TYR A 645 23.64 10.95 35.95
C TYR A 645 23.29 9.91 34.88
N PHE A 646 23.92 8.73 34.90
CA PHE A 646 23.66 7.67 33.94
C PHE A 646 23.12 6.43 34.65
N PHE A 647 21.96 5.95 34.20
CA PHE A 647 21.38 4.69 34.65
C PHE A 647 21.09 3.78 33.46
N ARG A 648 20.91 2.48 33.70
CA ARG A 648 20.53 1.54 32.63
C ARG A 648 19.46 0.53 33.07
N THR A 649 18.48 0.29 32.20
CA THR A 649 17.47 -0.77 32.38
C THR A 649 17.78 -2.05 31.60
N VAL A 650 18.71 -1.98 30.65
CA VAL A 650 19.30 -3.16 30.00
C VAL A 650 20.39 -3.77 30.88
N ILE A 651 20.66 -5.07 30.69
CA ILE A 651 21.75 -5.77 31.37
C ILE A 651 23.09 -5.37 30.77
N ASN A 652 24.14 -5.34 31.60
CA ASN A 652 25.49 -4.99 31.23
C ASN A 652 26.24 -6.14 30.50
N ASN A 653 27.37 -5.84 29.87
CA ASN A 653 28.13 -6.81 29.06
C ASN A 653 28.83 -7.89 29.90
N GLU A 654 29.20 -7.59 31.16
CA GLU A 654 29.82 -8.55 32.08
C GLU A 654 28.87 -9.74 32.31
N LYS A 655 27.62 -9.47 32.71
CA LYS A 655 26.63 -10.50 32.99
C LYS A 655 26.31 -11.33 31.77
N ILE A 656 26.25 -10.73 30.58
CA ILE A 656 26.03 -11.44 29.32
C ILE A 656 27.19 -12.40 29.04
N GLY A 657 28.43 -11.92 29.17
CA GLY A 657 29.64 -12.74 29.02
C GLY A 657 29.68 -13.92 30.00
N GLU A 658 29.36 -13.67 31.27
CA GLU A 658 29.27 -14.70 32.32
C GLU A 658 28.22 -15.77 32.00
N THR A 659 27.00 -15.38 31.59
CA THR A 659 25.93 -16.32 31.24
C THR A 659 26.32 -17.20 30.05
N LEU A 660 26.89 -16.63 29.00
CA LEU A 660 27.31 -17.41 27.83
C LEU A 660 28.49 -18.34 28.16
N ALA A 661 29.43 -17.91 29.00
CA ALA A 661 30.54 -18.75 29.46
C ALA A 661 30.06 -19.89 30.38
N ASN A 662 29.08 -19.62 31.25
CA ASN A 662 28.40 -20.63 32.07
C ASN A 662 27.76 -21.70 31.17
N TYR A 663 26.99 -21.27 30.16
CA TYR A 663 26.35 -22.16 29.22
C TYR A 663 27.37 -23.01 28.45
N ALA A 664 28.45 -22.40 27.94
CA ALA A 664 29.50 -23.10 27.22
C ALA A 664 30.14 -24.21 28.07
N SER A 665 30.46 -23.91 29.33
CA SER A 665 31.06 -24.87 30.28
C SER A 665 30.10 -26.00 30.66
N GLN A 666 28.80 -25.73 30.79
CA GLN A 666 27.79 -26.75 31.12
C GLN A 666 27.45 -27.70 29.95
N HIS A 667 27.84 -27.33 28.73
CA HIS A 667 27.57 -28.06 27.50
C HIS A 667 28.84 -28.58 26.82
N ASP A 668 29.91 -28.81 27.59
CA ASP A 668 31.18 -29.40 27.16
C ASP A 668 31.82 -28.68 25.95
N LEU A 669 31.62 -27.36 25.86
CA LEU A 669 32.27 -26.53 24.85
C LEU A 669 33.61 -26.06 25.40
N ASP A 670 34.62 -26.94 25.46
CA ASP A 670 35.95 -26.61 26.01
C ASP A 670 36.76 -25.65 25.13
N LYS A 671 36.44 -25.61 23.83
CA LYS A 671 37.10 -24.77 22.82
C LYS A 671 36.07 -24.02 21.98
N VAL A 672 36.27 -22.72 21.85
CA VAL A 672 35.43 -21.85 21.02
C VAL A 672 36.25 -20.96 20.11
N ILE A 673 35.61 -20.44 19.07
CA ILE A 673 36.04 -19.24 18.35
C ILE A 673 35.05 -18.10 18.62
N ILE A 674 35.53 -16.87 18.51
CA ILE A 674 34.70 -15.67 18.66
C ILE A 674 34.73 -14.90 17.34
N LEU A 675 33.56 -14.49 16.85
CA LEU A 675 33.43 -13.54 15.75
C LEU A 675 33.01 -12.21 16.36
N ASN A 676 33.87 -11.19 16.24
CA ASN A 676 33.64 -9.86 16.80
C ASN A 676 33.88 -8.78 15.75
N ASN A 677 33.43 -7.56 15.99
CA ASN A 677 33.71 -6.40 15.16
C ASN A 677 34.57 -5.42 15.97
N SER A 678 35.85 -5.30 15.59
CA SER A 678 36.79 -4.46 16.32
C SER A 678 36.51 -2.95 16.19
N ASN A 679 35.61 -2.51 15.33
CA ASN A 679 35.22 -1.10 15.22
C ASN A 679 34.07 -0.71 16.17
N GLN A 680 33.62 -1.62 17.05
CA GLN A 680 32.47 -1.39 17.95
C GLN A 680 32.84 -1.70 19.40
N ILE A 681 32.57 -0.76 20.31
CA ILE A 681 32.87 -0.84 21.75
C ILE A 681 32.17 -2.06 22.35
N ASP A 682 30.87 -2.21 22.10
CA ASP A 682 30.08 -3.32 22.66
C ASP A 682 30.62 -4.70 22.25
N SER A 683 31.10 -4.83 21.02
CA SER A 683 31.62 -6.10 20.50
C SER A 683 32.96 -6.47 21.13
N GLN A 684 33.86 -5.50 21.26
CA GLN A 684 35.14 -5.68 21.91
C GLN A 684 34.97 -6.06 23.38
N GLU A 685 34.09 -5.35 24.09
CA GLU A 685 33.86 -5.58 25.51
C GLU A 685 33.18 -6.93 25.77
N LEU A 686 32.13 -7.29 25.02
CA LEU A 686 31.53 -8.63 25.11
C LEU A 686 32.56 -9.74 24.87
N THR A 687 33.48 -9.54 23.92
CA THR A 687 34.58 -10.47 23.66
C THR A 687 35.47 -10.62 24.89
N GLN A 688 35.84 -9.50 25.53
CA GLN A 688 36.68 -9.50 26.73
C GLN A 688 35.98 -10.15 27.92
N GLU A 689 34.72 -9.78 28.19
CA GLU A 689 33.94 -10.30 29.32
C GLU A 689 33.71 -11.81 29.19
N PHE A 690 33.28 -12.27 28.01
CA PHE A 690 33.16 -13.70 27.75
C PHE A 690 34.52 -14.41 27.87
N HIS A 691 35.58 -13.83 27.31
CA HIS A 691 36.92 -14.43 27.38
C HIS A 691 37.40 -14.63 28.82
N GLN A 692 37.25 -13.60 29.67
CA GLN A 692 37.63 -13.69 31.07
C GLN A 692 36.78 -14.73 31.83
N ALA A 693 35.46 -14.72 31.66
CA ALA A 693 34.56 -15.66 32.33
C ALA A 693 34.79 -17.11 31.89
N PHE A 694 35.03 -17.33 30.59
CA PHE A 694 35.24 -18.65 30.00
C PHE A 694 36.60 -19.24 30.38
N GLN A 695 37.66 -18.43 30.40
CA GLN A 695 38.98 -18.86 30.88
C GLN A 695 38.99 -19.26 32.36
N LYS A 696 38.27 -18.51 33.23
CA LYS A 696 38.11 -18.87 34.65
C LYS A 696 37.47 -20.25 34.84
N LYS A 697 36.74 -20.74 33.85
CA LYS A 697 36.10 -22.07 33.83
C LYS A 697 36.93 -23.16 33.13
N GLY A 698 38.16 -22.85 32.71
CA GLY A 698 39.03 -23.78 32.01
C GLY A 698 38.81 -23.85 30.49
N GLY A 699 37.91 -23.03 29.93
CA GLY A 699 37.65 -22.95 28.50
C GLY A 699 38.77 -22.23 27.74
N LYS A 700 38.97 -22.61 26.47
CA LYS A 700 40.00 -22.04 25.60
C LYS A 700 39.39 -21.36 24.36
N ILE A 701 39.75 -20.10 24.15
CA ILE A 701 39.46 -19.40 22.89
C ILE A 701 40.60 -19.68 21.92
N THR A 702 40.27 -20.34 20.81
CA THR A 702 41.24 -20.80 19.81
C THR A 702 41.58 -19.69 18.82
N LYS A 703 40.59 -18.87 18.46
CA LYS A 703 40.75 -17.72 17.56
C LYS A 703 39.65 -16.68 17.81
N VAL A 704 40.01 -15.40 17.64
CA VAL A 704 39.07 -14.29 17.50
C VAL A 704 39.14 -13.83 16.05
N ILE A 705 38.01 -13.83 15.35
CA ILE A 705 37.87 -13.45 13.95
C ILE A 705 37.21 -12.06 13.93
N ASP A 706 37.90 -11.09 13.34
CA ASP A 706 37.42 -9.72 13.23
C ASP A 706 36.61 -9.53 11.94
N LEU A 707 35.33 -9.28 12.11
CA LEU A 707 34.34 -9.06 11.06
C LEU A 707 34.59 -7.78 10.26
N SER A 708 35.38 -6.84 10.80
CA SER A 708 35.77 -5.64 10.06
C SER A 708 36.89 -5.90 9.03
N SER A 709 37.47 -7.10 9.04
CA SER A 709 38.55 -7.50 8.14
C SER A 709 38.02 -8.24 6.91
N SER A 710 38.76 -8.23 5.81
CA SER A 710 38.39 -8.91 4.56
C SER A 710 38.66 -10.43 4.57
N LEU A 711 38.60 -11.08 5.74
CA LEU A 711 38.87 -12.50 5.88
C LEU A 711 37.69 -13.33 5.37
N ASP A 712 37.99 -14.50 4.81
CA ASP A 712 36.99 -15.51 4.46
C ASP A 712 36.52 -16.22 5.75
N ILE A 713 35.38 -15.78 6.28
CA ILE A 713 34.86 -16.26 7.57
C ILE A 713 34.55 -17.77 7.49
N ASP A 714 33.98 -18.23 6.38
CA ASP A 714 33.63 -19.63 6.15
C ASP A 714 34.87 -20.53 6.22
N ALA A 715 35.95 -20.14 5.52
CA ALA A 715 37.20 -20.89 5.53
C ALA A 715 37.81 -20.98 6.95
N GLU A 716 37.75 -19.91 7.72
CA GLU A 716 38.28 -19.86 9.08
C GLU A 716 37.46 -20.70 10.06
N VAL A 717 36.13 -20.69 9.93
CA VAL A 717 35.23 -21.54 10.72
C VAL A 717 35.45 -23.02 10.40
N LEU A 718 35.55 -23.38 9.11
CA LEU A 718 35.83 -24.76 8.68
C LEU A 718 37.20 -25.26 9.18
N LYS A 719 38.22 -24.38 9.17
CA LYS A 719 39.54 -24.68 9.70
C LYS A 719 39.50 -24.93 11.20
N ALA A 720 38.86 -24.04 11.97
CA ALA A 720 38.72 -24.20 13.41
C ALA A 720 37.95 -25.47 13.80
N PHE A 721 36.90 -25.81 13.05
CA PHE A 721 36.13 -27.03 13.26
C PHE A 721 36.94 -28.30 12.97
N SER A 722 37.63 -28.35 11.82
CA SER A 722 38.34 -29.56 11.36
C SER A 722 39.70 -29.78 12.02
N GLN A 723 40.47 -28.72 12.28
CA GLN A 723 41.85 -28.82 12.79
C GLN A 723 41.92 -28.66 14.31
N ASP A 724 41.23 -27.65 14.86
CA ASP A 724 41.31 -27.32 16.29
C ASP A 724 40.25 -28.04 17.13
N GLN A 725 39.35 -28.79 16.48
CA GLN A 725 38.20 -29.50 17.05
C GLN A 725 37.27 -28.57 17.84
N VAL A 726 37.08 -27.34 17.36
CA VAL A 726 36.17 -26.37 17.94
C VAL A 726 34.72 -26.81 17.75
N ARG A 727 33.90 -26.72 18.81
CA ARG A 727 32.47 -27.07 18.78
C ARG A 727 31.55 -25.88 19.08
N GLY A 728 32.09 -24.77 19.57
CA GLY A 728 31.34 -23.55 19.86
C GLY A 728 31.79 -22.36 19.03
N ILE A 729 30.83 -21.59 18.52
CA ILE A 729 31.07 -20.29 17.87
C ILE A 729 30.32 -19.22 18.65
N VAL A 730 31.04 -18.21 19.12
CA VAL A 730 30.47 -17.07 19.83
C VAL A 730 30.35 -15.89 18.89
N LEU A 731 29.13 -15.36 18.74
CA LEU A 731 28.78 -14.33 17.77
C LEU A 731 28.54 -13.00 18.51
N PHE A 732 29.45 -12.04 18.34
CA PHE A 732 29.33 -10.67 18.82
C PHE A 732 29.43 -9.64 17.68
N PRO A 733 28.60 -9.70 16.63
CA PRO A 733 28.70 -8.80 15.48
C PRO A 733 28.20 -7.37 15.71
N SER A 734 27.65 -7.07 16.90
CA SER A 734 27.02 -5.78 17.23
C SER A 734 25.91 -5.40 16.24
N LEU A 735 26.16 -4.47 15.32
CA LEU A 735 25.17 -3.91 14.40
C LEU A 735 25.06 -4.66 13.06
N GLU A 736 25.93 -5.63 12.80
CA GLU A 736 26.07 -6.39 11.55
C GLU A 736 25.53 -7.83 11.67
N SER A 737 24.63 -8.06 12.63
CA SER A 737 24.15 -9.40 12.99
C SER A 737 23.60 -10.19 11.79
N ALA A 738 22.84 -9.55 10.89
CA ALA A 738 22.23 -10.22 9.73
C ALA A 738 23.24 -10.64 8.65
N SER A 739 24.20 -9.79 8.32
CA SER A 739 25.22 -10.11 7.31
C SER A 739 26.08 -11.30 7.73
N VAL A 740 26.44 -11.38 9.01
CA VAL A 740 27.27 -12.48 9.54
C VAL A 740 26.54 -13.82 9.46
N LEU A 741 25.24 -13.86 9.76
CA LEU A 741 24.47 -15.11 9.66
C LEU A 741 24.26 -15.55 8.20
N VAL A 742 24.09 -14.61 7.28
CA VAL A 742 24.02 -14.91 5.84
C VAL A 742 25.34 -15.50 5.36
N GLU A 743 26.46 -14.91 5.74
CA GLU A 743 27.79 -15.39 5.37
C GLU A 743 28.03 -16.81 5.90
N LEU A 744 27.71 -17.06 7.17
CA LEU A 744 27.87 -18.38 7.80
C LEU A 744 26.87 -19.44 7.30
N SER A 745 25.79 -19.04 6.61
CA SER A 745 24.66 -19.92 6.32
C SER A 745 25.06 -21.19 5.56
N HIS A 746 25.92 -21.05 4.55
CA HIS A 746 26.39 -22.15 3.72
C HIS A 746 27.28 -23.12 4.51
N THR A 747 28.23 -22.61 5.30
CA THR A 747 29.07 -23.45 6.17
C THR A 747 28.24 -24.19 7.21
N LEU A 748 27.28 -23.52 7.84
CA LEU A 748 26.39 -24.14 8.83
C LEU A 748 25.49 -25.20 8.19
N GLU A 749 25.00 -25.00 6.97
CA GLU A 749 24.23 -26.00 6.23
C GLU A 749 25.07 -27.24 5.90
N GLN A 750 26.28 -27.04 5.39
CA GLN A 750 27.20 -28.13 5.06
C GLN A 750 27.53 -28.98 6.29
N LEU A 751 27.81 -28.34 7.42
CA LEU A 751 28.14 -29.04 8.66
C LEU A 751 26.90 -29.76 9.25
N ASN A 752 25.71 -29.17 9.15
CA ASN A 752 24.48 -29.78 9.65
C ASN A 752 23.93 -30.94 8.80
N THR A 753 24.26 -30.97 7.51
CA THR A 753 23.76 -32.00 6.56
C THR A 753 24.77 -33.14 6.29
N SER A 754 25.99 -33.03 6.82
CA SER A 754 27.05 -34.01 6.59
C SER A 754 26.73 -35.39 7.20
N THR A 755 26.88 -36.43 6.39
CA THR A 755 26.74 -37.84 6.81
C THR A 755 27.99 -38.42 7.45
N THR A 756 29.10 -37.66 7.49
CA THR A 756 30.39 -38.11 8.02
C THR A 756 30.36 -38.08 9.56
N PRO A 757 30.60 -39.21 10.26
CA PRO A 757 30.50 -39.27 11.73
C PRO A 757 31.33 -38.23 12.49
N GLU A 758 32.51 -37.85 11.97
CA GLU A 758 33.40 -36.83 12.54
C GLU A 758 32.84 -35.40 12.45
N LEU A 759 32.11 -35.11 11.36
CA LEU A 759 31.44 -33.83 11.09
C LEU A 759 30.01 -33.78 11.66
N LYS A 760 29.45 -34.93 12.07
CA LYS A 760 28.07 -35.07 12.58
C LYS A 760 27.84 -34.41 13.95
N ASN A 761 28.92 -34.07 14.66
CA ASN A 761 28.85 -33.31 15.91
C ASN A 761 28.51 -31.85 15.60
N LYS A 762 27.27 -31.46 15.89
CA LYS A 762 26.71 -30.14 15.57
C LYS A 762 27.47 -29.02 16.29
N LEU A 763 27.82 -27.98 15.54
CA LEU A 763 28.30 -26.71 16.10
C LEU A 763 27.21 -26.09 16.98
N VAL A 764 27.62 -25.55 18.13
CA VAL A 764 26.75 -24.73 18.99
C VAL A 764 27.07 -23.27 18.73
N LEU A 765 26.05 -22.52 18.34
CA LEU A 765 26.15 -21.06 18.19
C LEU A 765 25.70 -20.40 19.49
N LEU A 766 26.54 -19.52 20.01
CA LEU A 766 26.26 -18.65 21.16
C LEU A 766 26.23 -17.21 20.68
N GLY A 767 25.29 -16.40 21.15
CA GLY A 767 25.19 -15.00 20.78
C GLY A 767 24.68 -14.11 21.91
N SER A 768 24.96 -12.82 21.82
CA SER A 768 24.41 -11.83 22.75
C SER A 768 23.00 -11.40 22.34
N HIS A 769 22.39 -10.51 23.12
CA HIS A 769 21.10 -9.92 22.84
C HIS A 769 21.02 -9.13 21.52
N SER A 770 22.16 -8.71 20.94
CA SER A 770 22.20 -8.03 19.62
C SER A 770 21.81 -8.95 18.46
N MET A 771 21.77 -10.27 18.70
CA MET A 771 21.34 -11.28 17.74
C MET A 771 19.84 -11.61 17.86
N TYR A 772 19.16 -11.12 18.91
CA TYR A 772 17.74 -11.40 19.17
C TYR A 772 16.85 -10.35 18.51
N GLU A 773 16.82 -10.35 17.18
CA GLU A 773 16.05 -9.42 16.33
C GLU A 773 14.93 -10.16 15.57
N HIS A 774 13.81 -9.49 15.31
CA HIS A 774 12.61 -10.13 14.72
C HIS A 774 12.86 -10.64 13.29
N GLU A 775 13.37 -9.77 12.40
CA GLU A 775 13.69 -10.08 11.00
C GLU A 775 14.61 -11.30 10.90
N MET A 776 15.59 -11.37 11.79
CA MET A 776 16.57 -12.46 11.89
C MET A 776 15.95 -13.82 12.23
N LEU A 777 15.00 -13.85 13.15
CA LEU A 777 14.33 -15.09 13.56
C LEU A 777 13.32 -15.59 12.51
N VAL A 778 12.82 -14.70 11.65
CA VAL A 778 11.85 -15.02 10.59
C VAL A 778 12.57 -15.45 9.31
N ASP A 779 13.60 -14.74 8.87
CA ASP A 779 14.23 -14.93 7.56
C ASP A 779 15.31 -16.04 7.55
N SER A 780 15.97 -16.29 8.68
CA SER A 780 17.07 -17.27 8.77
C SER A 780 16.61 -18.73 8.97
N GLY A 781 15.30 -18.99 8.81
CA GLY A 781 14.47 -20.04 9.45
C GLY A 781 14.83 -21.53 9.33
N LYS A 782 16.04 -21.90 8.90
CA LYS A 782 16.58 -23.27 9.03
C LYS A 782 18.02 -23.35 9.58
N PHE A 783 18.84 -22.30 9.44
CA PHE A 783 20.29 -22.36 9.69
C PHE A 783 20.70 -21.97 11.12
N ILE A 784 19.86 -21.21 11.81
CA ILE A 784 20.08 -20.79 13.21
C ILE A 784 19.39 -21.71 14.23
N ASN A 785 18.95 -22.90 13.82
CA ASN A 785 18.32 -23.84 14.74
C ASN A 785 19.34 -24.25 15.82
N ASN A 786 18.97 -24.09 17.09
CA ASN A 786 19.83 -24.23 18.27
C ASN A 786 20.83 -23.09 18.53
N LEU A 787 20.70 -21.93 17.89
CA LEU A 787 21.37 -20.71 18.35
C LEU A 787 20.90 -20.39 19.78
N VAL A 788 21.86 -20.18 20.67
CA VAL A 788 21.64 -19.88 22.09
C VAL A 788 22.00 -18.42 22.35
N LEU A 789 21.06 -17.67 22.90
CA LEU A 789 21.21 -16.24 23.14
C LEU A 789 21.07 -15.92 24.61
N ALA A 790 21.91 -15.02 25.11
CA ALA A 790 21.72 -14.37 26.40
C ALA A 790 20.98 -13.05 26.20
N VAL A 791 19.71 -12.99 26.61
CA VAL A 791 18.80 -11.85 26.38
C VAL A 791 18.35 -11.20 27.70
N PRO A 792 18.12 -9.88 27.73
CA PRO A 792 17.72 -9.19 28.96
C PRO A 792 16.27 -9.45 29.36
N TRP A 793 15.43 -9.87 28.41
CA TRP A 793 14.01 -10.11 28.63
C TRP A 793 13.46 -11.13 27.61
N PHE A 794 12.48 -11.93 28.02
CA PHE A 794 11.83 -12.93 27.17
C PHE A 794 10.31 -12.94 27.37
N SER A 795 9.56 -12.92 26.28
CA SER A 795 8.10 -12.75 26.25
C SER A 795 7.33 -13.96 26.77
N HIS A 796 7.88 -15.17 26.66
CA HIS A 796 7.17 -16.40 27.03
C HIS A 796 7.31 -16.80 28.50
N LEU A 797 7.98 -15.98 29.33
CA LEU A 797 8.04 -16.23 30.77
C LEU A 797 6.72 -15.86 31.44
N ILE A 798 6.33 -16.61 32.48
CA ILE A 798 5.09 -16.38 33.26
C ILE A 798 5.06 -14.94 33.81
N LYS A 799 6.19 -14.48 34.36
CA LYS A 799 6.33 -13.13 34.93
C LYS A 799 6.11 -11.99 33.92
N SER A 800 6.34 -12.25 32.63
CA SER A 800 6.21 -11.27 31.55
C SER A 800 4.79 -11.21 30.97
N GLN A 801 3.93 -12.22 31.24
CA GLN A 801 2.67 -12.41 30.50
C GLN A 801 1.67 -11.26 30.62
N ASN A 802 1.62 -10.57 31.76
CA ASN A 802 0.72 -9.44 31.93
C ASN A 802 1.14 -8.27 31.02
N PHE A 803 2.42 -7.90 31.07
CA PHE A 803 2.97 -6.88 30.19
C PHE A 803 2.80 -7.25 28.71
N VAL A 804 3.11 -8.50 28.34
CA VAL A 804 2.96 -8.99 26.95
C VAL A 804 1.52 -8.87 26.48
N ARG A 805 0.54 -9.29 27.30
CA ARG A 805 -0.88 -9.21 26.94
C ARG A 805 -1.31 -7.76 26.69
N ASP A 806 -0.95 -6.86 27.58
CA ASP A 806 -1.33 -5.45 27.49
C ASP A 806 -0.64 -4.76 26.29
N ALA A 807 0.64 -5.06 26.08
CA ALA A 807 1.42 -4.54 24.97
C ALA A 807 0.92 -5.10 23.62
N GLN A 808 0.66 -6.40 23.49
CA GLN A 808 0.09 -7.00 22.27
C GLN A 808 -1.32 -6.45 21.99
N ALA A 809 -2.12 -6.17 23.03
CA ALA A 809 -3.41 -5.53 22.87
C ALA A 809 -3.29 -4.11 22.29
N LEU A 810 -2.24 -3.38 22.64
CA LEU A 810 -1.95 -2.04 22.15
C LEU A 810 -1.32 -2.07 20.74
N TRP A 811 -0.28 -2.87 20.53
CA TRP A 811 0.57 -2.80 19.33
C TRP A 811 0.15 -3.77 18.20
N LYS A 812 -0.70 -4.76 18.49
CA LYS A 812 -1.15 -5.79 17.53
C LYS A 812 -0.04 -6.64 16.91
N GLU A 813 1.09 -6.74 17.58
CA GLU A 813 2.28 -7.48 17.15
C GLU A 813 3.04 -8.04 18.36
N ASP A 814 4.05 -8.88 18.11
CA ASP A 814 4.91 -9.43 19.15
C ASP A 814 5.87 -8.38 19.74
N ILE A 815 6.23 -8.58 21.00
CA ILE A 815 6.95 -7.60 21.80
C ILE A 815 8.41 -8.01 21.94
N SER A 816 9.32 -7.10 21.59
CA SER A 816 10.76 -7.31 21.71
C SER A 816 11.26 -6.97 23.12
N TRP A 817 12.48 -7.41 23.41
CA TRP A 817 13.16 -7.03 24.64
C TRP A 817 13.45 -5.52 24.73
N ARG A 818 13.66 -4.83 23.59
CA ARG A 818 13.87 -3.37 23.57
C ARG A 818 12.61 -2.65 23.99
N THR A 819 11.44 -3.08 23.50
CA THR A 819 10.16 -2.57 23.98
C THR A 819 10.01 -2.72 25.49
N ALA A 820 10.39 -3.88 26.04
CA ALA A 820 10.32 -4.15 27.48
C ALA A 820 11.27 -3.27 28.30
N THR A 821 12.55 -3.18 27.93
CA THR A 821 13.54 -2.37 28.68
C THR A 821 13.31 -0.88 28.53
N SER A 822 12.81 -0.41 27.38
CA SER A 822 12.42 0.99 27.18
C SER A 822 11.15 1.36 27.94
N TYR A 823 10.20 0.42 28.09
CA TYR A 823 9.05 0.59 28.99
C TYR A 823 9.50 0.76 30.45
N ASP A 824 10.42 -0.09 30.91
CA ASP A 824 10.99 -0.02 32.27
C ASP A 824 11.74 1.31 32.51
N ALA A 825 12.45 1.82 31.51
CA ALA A 825 13.14 3.11 31.58
C ALA A 825 12.13 4.26 31.74
N ALA A 826 11.07 4.27 30.94
CA ALA A 826 10.01 5.27 31.05
C ALA A 826 9.28 5.17 32.39
N GLN A 827 9.01 3.95 32.89
CA GLN A 827 8.37 3.74 34.19
C GLN A 827 9.24 4.23 35.36
N SER A 828 10.56 4.11 35.25
CA SER A 828 11.49 4.65 36.25
C SER A 828 11.37 6.17 36.37
N PHE A 829 11.37 6.87 35.22
CA PHE A 829 11.12 8.31 35.21
C PHE A 829 9.72 8.66 35.71
N ILE A 830 8.68 7.94 35.29
CA ILE A 830 7.29 8.17 35.72
C ILE A 830 7.14 8.02 37.24
N ALA A 831 7.79 7.03 37.84
CA ALA A 831 7.79 6.83 39.28
C ALA A 831 8.43 8.01 40.02
N ALA A 832 9.59 8.47 39.55
CA ALA A 832 10.24 9.67 40.08
C ALA A 832 9.39 10.94 39.92
N ILE A 833 8.78 11.13 38.75
CA ILE A 833 7.86 12.25 38.47
C ILE A 833 6.69 12.22 39.46
N ARG A 834 6.03 11.08 39.66
CA ARG A 834 4.90 10.95 40.59
C ARG A 834 5.31 11.29 42.03
N ALA A 835 6.46 10.80 42.48
CA ALA A 835 6.96 11.08 43.82
C ALA A 835 7.28 12.56 44.02
N LEU A 836 7.99 13.19 43.08
CA LEU A 836 8.36 14.61 43.15
C LEU A 836 7.18 15.57 42.92
N GLN A 837 6.19 15.17 42.11
CA GLN A 837 4.95 15.92 41.92
C GLN A 837 4.20 16.07 43.24
N SER A 838 4.13 15.01 44.05
CA SER A 838 3.48 15.06 45.38
C SER A 838 4.13 16.07 46.33
N GLN A 839 5.40 16.44 46.07
CA GLN A 839 6.19 17.39 46.84
C GLN A 839 6.27 18.78 46.18
N ASN A 840 5.70 18.96 44.99
CA ASN A 840 5.77 20.18 44.16
C ASN A 840 7.22 20.63 43.83
N LYS A 841 8.13 19.67 43.59
CA LYS A 841 9.57 19.90 43.38
C LYS A 841 10.13 19.10 42.20
N ILE A 842 9.52 19.18 41.01
CA ILE A 842 10.05 18.46 39.85
C ILE A 842 11.22 19.26 39.25
N SER A 843 12.43 18.70 39.31
CA SER A 843 13.63 19.19 38.58
C SER A 843 14.47 18.01 38.10
N SER A 844 15.33 18.22 37.11
CA SER A 844 16.19 17.16 36.56
C SER A 844 17.19 16.61 37.57
N GLU A 845 17.65 17.45 38.51
CA GLU A 845 18.55 17.03 39.60
C GLU A 845 17.87 16.10 40.59
N LEU A 846 16.64 16.42 41.01
CA LEU A 846 15.92 15.60 41.99
C LEU A 846 15.45 14.25 41.42
N ILE A 847 15.34 14.15 40.09
CA ILE A 847 15.08 12.88 39.41
C ILE A 847 16.24 11.90 39.65
N GLN A 848 17.49 12.36 39.59
CA GLN A 848 18.68 11.53 39.81
C GLN A 848 18.65 10.89 41.22
N GLU A 849 18.50 11.71 42.27
CA GLU A 849 18.44 11.26 43.68
C GLU A 849 17.31 10.26 43.93
N HIS A 850 16.16 10.46 43.28
CA HIS A 850 15.02 9.56 43.43
C HIS A 850 15.25 8.21 42.73
N LEU A 851 15.97 8.19 41.62
CA LEU A 851 16.27 6.96 40.89
C LEU A 851 17.21 6.04 41.68
N GLU A 852 18.19 6.59 42.41
CA GLU A 852 19.07 5.81 43.31
C GLU A 852 18.29 5.01 44.36
N ASN A 853 17.15 5.55 44.81
CA ASN A 853 16.30 4.95 45.85
C ASN A 853 15.03 4.30 45.28
N LEU A 854 14.95 4.15 43.96
CA LEU A 854 13.75 3.64 43.29
C LEU A 854 13.53 2.15 43.62
N ASN A 855 12.28 1.80 43.92
CA ASN A 855 11.86 0.41 44.03
C ASN A 855 10.46 0.20 43.44
N LEU A 856 10.40 -0.42 42.27
CA LEU A 856 9.17 -0.75 41.55
C LEU A 856 8.90 -2.25 41.58
N SER A 857 7.66 -2.64 41.86
CA SER A 857 7.23 -4.03 41.76
C SER A 857 7.04 -4.46 40.30
N ALA A 858 7.12 -5.78 40.07
CA ALA A 858 6.94 -6.40 38.75
C ALA A 858 5.61 -6.08 38.05
N SER A 859 4.60 -5.60 38.81
CA SER A 859 3.31 -5.18 38.28
C SER A 859 3.32 -3.82 37.57
N PHE A 860 4.35 -2.99 37.79
CA PHE A 860 4.50 -1.68 37.16
C PHE A 860 5.55 -1.68 36.03
N THR A 861 6.17 -2.81 35.75
CA THR A 861 7.29 -2.98 34.83
C THR A 861 6.96 -4.06 33.80
N SER A 862 7.95 -4.42 32.97
CA SER A 862 7.87 -5.50 31.98
C SER A 862 7.85 -6.93 32.56
N GLY A 863 7.73 -7.08 33.89
CA GLY A 863 7.57 -8.37 34.57
C GLY A 863 8.62 -8.71 35.64
N ASN A 864 9.66 -7.89 35.80
CA ASN A 864 10.63 -7.99 36.90
C ASN A 864 10.47 -6.81 37.84
N SER A 865 10.72 -6.94 39.15
CA SER A 865 10.91 -5.74 39.98
C SER A 865 11.99 -4.83 39.38
N LEU A 866 12.08 -3.56 39.78
CA LEU A 866 13.11 -2.66 39.27
C LEU A 866 13.61 -1.76 40.39
N ARG A 867 14.91 -1.86 40.66
CA ARG A 867 15.70 -0.99 41.53
C ARG A 867 17.07 -0.82 40.89
N PHE A 868 17.75 0.28 41.20
CA PHE A 868 19.10 0.54 40.69
C PHE A 868 20.14 0.29 41.78
N VAL A 869 21.19 -0.47 41.47
CA VAL A 869 22.41 -0.61 42.28
C VAL A 869 23.59 -0.28 41.39
N ASP A 870 24.44 0.62 41.88
CA ASP A 870 25.53 1.20 41.10
C ASP A 870 25.04 1.76 39.75
N ASN A 871 23.84 2.37 39.78
CA ASN A 871 23.09 2.89 38.64
C ASN A 871 22.70 1.86 37.56
N GLU A 872 22.83 0.56 37.85
CA GLU A 872 22.38 -0.52 36.99
C GLU A 872 21.13 -1.21 37.54
N SER A 873 20.25 -1.69 36.66
CA SER A 873 19.06 -2.43 37.10
C SER A 873 19.43 -3.69 37.89
N GLU A 874 19.18 -3.70 39.19
CA GLU A 874 19.55 -4.79 40.11
C GLU A 874 18.66 -6.03 39.96
N SER A 875 17.55 -5.93 39.24
CA SER A 875 16.38 -6.79 39.40
C SER A 875 16.53 -8.31 39.13
N ASN A 876 17.23 -9.11 39.94
CA ASN A 876 17.40 -10.57 39.73
C ASN A 876 17.73 -10.96 38.27
N ARG A 877 18.32 -10.06 37.48
CA ARG A 877 18.50 -10.20 36.04
C ARG A 877 19.84 -10.88 35.77
N GLU A 878 19.88 -12.18 36.05
CA GLU A 878 20.71 -13.03 35.20
C GLU A 878 20.12 -12.96 33.78
N PRO A 879 20.95 -12.74 32.75
CA PRO A 879 20.50 -12.85 31.37
C PRO A 879 19.75 -14.16 31.16
N ILE A 880 18.62 -14.10 30.46
CA ILE A 880 17.82 -15.28 30.15
C ILE A 880 18.50 -15.97 28.97
N THR A 881 18.83 -17.24 29.15
CA THR A 881 19.31 -18.08 28.05
C THR A 881 18.11 -18.57 27.24
N VAL A 882 18.01 -18.15 25.98
CA VAL A 882 16.98 -18.59 25.05
C VAL A 882 17.60 -19.39 23.92
N ARG A 883 16.88 -20.40 23.43
CA ARG A 883 17.32 -21.23 22.30
C ARG A 883 16.35 -21.09 21.15
N VAL A 884 16.86 -20.79 19.96
CA VAL A 884 16.07 -20.75 18.73
C VAL A 884 15.69 -22.16 18.33
N LYS A 885 14.39 -22.41 18.08
CA LYS A 885 13.86 -23.71 17.64
C LYS A 885 12.94 -23.53 16.44
N SER A 886 12.89 -24.52 15.55
CA SER A 886 11.93 -24.52 14.45
C SER A 886 10.48 -24.68 14.94
N LYS A 887 9.50 -24.13 14.20
CA LYS A 887 8.06 -24.27 14.55
C LYS A 887 7.60 -25.73 14.64
N LEU A 888 8.23 -26.64 13.89
CA LEU A 888 7.92 -28.08 13.92
C LEU A 888 8.45 -28.72 15.22
N GLU A 889 9.70 -28.45 15.58
CA GLU A 889 10.31 -28.96 16.82
C GLU A 889 9.62 -28.38 18.06
N ALA A 890 9.27 -27.09 18.06
CA ALA A 890 8.53 -26.47 19.15
C ALA A 890 7.14 -27.12 19.35
N LYS A 891 6.45 -27.49 18.26
CA LYS A 891 5.18 -28.23 18.33
C LYS A 891 5.37 -29.67 18.83
N LEU A 892 6.43 -30.35 18.37
CA LEU A 892 6.76 -31.71 18.78
C LEU A 892 7.12 -31.76 20.28
N GLU A 893 7.97 -30.85 20.76
CA GLU A 893 8.31 -30.77 22.19
C GLU A 893 7.13 -30.36 23.07
N ASN A 894 6.31 -29.39 22.64
CA ASN A 894 5.07 -29.06 23.37
C ASN A 894 4.10 -30.25 23.39
N SER A 895 4.06 -31.07 22.33
CA SER A 895 3.25 -32.30 22.32
C SER A 895 3.86 -33.44 23.17
N ILE A 896 5.18 -33.44 23.37
CA ILE A 896 5.90 -34.40 24.21
C ILE A 896 5.85 -33.98 25.70
N GLN A 897 5.86 -32.68 26.01
CA GLN A 897 5.73 -32.14 27.37
C GLN A 897 4.36 -32.42 28.02
N PHE A 898 3.32 -32.71 27.23
CA PHE A 898 2.04 -33.18 27.78
C PHE A 898 2.05 -34.67 28.19
N HIS A 899 3.17 -35.39 28.08
CA HIS A 899 3.27 -36.81 28.46
C HIS A 899 4.56 -37.25 29.16
N LEU A 900 5.37 -36.35 29.72
CA LEU A 900 6.49 -36.72 30.58
C LEU A 900 6.30 -36.16 32.01
N GLU A 901 5.82 -37.08 32.84
CA GLU A 901 5.81 -37.21 34.29
C GLU A 901 6.32 -36.07 35.17
N SER A 902 5.49 -35.79 36.18
CA SER A 902 5.88 -35.23 37.46
C SER A 902 7.10 -35.96 38.06
N GLN A 903 8.21 -35.24 38.29
CA GLN A 903 9.06 -35.44 39.47
C GLN A 903 9.67 -34.09 39.91
N ARG A 904 9.38 -33.78 41.18
CA ARG A 904 10.03 -32.90 42.19
C ARG A 904 11.48 -32.47 41.89
N ASP A 905 12.01 -31.32 42.30
CA ASP A 905 11.65 -30.27 43.27
C ASP A 905 12.06 -28.88 42.71
#